data_AF-A0AAV8A951-F1
#
_entry.id   AF-A0AAV8A951-F1
#
_cell.length_a   1.000
_cell.length_b   1.000
_cell.length_c   1.000
_cell.angle_alpha   90.00
_cell.angle_beta   90.00
_cell.angle_gamma   90.00
#
_symmetry.space_group_name_H-M   'P 1'
#
loop_
_entity.id
_entity.type
_entity.pdbx_description
1 polymer ?
#
loop_
_entity_poly.entity_id
_entity_poly.type
_entity_poly.pdbx_seq_one_letter_code
_entity_poly.pdbx_strand_id
1 'polypeptide(L)'
;MKIDLSYLPSSECNNELLQIKEDGHGCFVLSHDSLQPNILYSTPNDLFDFLDLQPFNISITLCFKFENPCEGEKLKDSQNVRNWIYLVDQIVEQTQQISKDSDGRIEFILDGIATPGGKMISFNENSFRMCLANRWRPLISTYIFPFDPLNALTSNSEQYGYDRFQILNLPVYPIFSAIITDTLQKMHYGKFFNNTYPFLFWQPRHQSLVLHTCQTYLNGNLNEVQKKIGIRFAINYEPSQLEIFIGRLTGRSWNLQLLKNHNSPFLQELVINDSKNVQDDNIQFLLLSKNNELEKKNPERNDNDNDNDNDDQSGWRFSLLKSENIYGKIEQSTLFYLNKDINLNSFSIQKLEKNKYLLFLSGKNCEYFIYQYNYPNEIIFLQASTFNNADLKNDTLCISKIIDSQIIQAYYSGGLFKVRIWNYNLIDNQFDILLEDKKIFNNLDFSLLNHNDEIEDFNPTSLEISAINQNIKQNSHKLTLFLATSNNKNEIFGTLKSLIVNNEDEINNEDEINNEDETNRGNDDKLVKIAIGSDPKIQLKSKNNKIFILYTNNNGYVFFNDKNTKRADQLLCDHKPYSIPDVINYGWGELKGWEAFLAKGKLFNPCENDVYFSSIMGGEIHSTSLLWKNDKWRSVYVHTGAMHPEWESLECPIPLPFEGLMLNGFNLP
;
A
#
# COMPACT_ATOMS: atom_id res chain seq x y z
N MET A 1 14.08 -7.41 25.75
CA MET A 1 15.11 -7.59 24.70
C MET A 1 15.31 -9.08 24.49
N LYS A 2 15.59 -9.54 23.27
CA LYS A 2 15.98 -10.94 23.02
C LYS A 2 17.40 -10.98 22.51
N ILE A 3 18.19 -11.91 23.05
CA ILE A 3 19.60 -12.13 22.72
C ILE A 3 19.73 -13.57 22.27
N ASP A 4 20.29 -13.76 21.08
CA ASP A 4 20.55 -15.09 20.54
C ASP A 4 22.03 -15.43 20.73
N LEU A 5 22.29 -16.48 21.49
CA LEU A 5 23.63 -16.91 21.91
C LEU A 5 24.04 -18.13 21.11
N SER A 6 24.89 -17.95 20.11
CA SER A 6 25.36 -19.03 19.25
C SER A 6 26.64 -19.64 19.80
N TYR A 7 26.62 -20.94 20.09
CA TYR A 7 27.80 -21.65 20.59
C TYR A 7 28.76 -21.98 19.45
N LEU A 8 30.03 -21.69 19.71
CA LEU A 8 31.15 -22.09 18.85
C LEU A 8 32.08 -23.02 19.65
N PRO A 9 32.53 -24.13 19.06
CA PRO A 9 33.54 -24.97 19.69
C PRO A 9 34.88 -24.22 19.79
N SER A 10 35.75 -24.66 20.71
CA SER A 10 37.05 -24.00 21.00
C SER A 10 37.91 -23.76 19.76
N SER A 11 37.89 -24.69 18.79
CA SER A 11 38.61 -24.54 17.52
C SER A 11 38.17 -23.35 16.67
N GLU A 12 36.92 -22.91 16.82
CA GLU A 12 36.33 -21.80 16.07
C GLU A 12 36.39 -20.47 16.85
N CYS A 13 36.56 -20.53 18.17
CA CYS A 13 36.72 -19.36 19.03
C CYS A 13 38.10 -18.70 18.92
N ASN A 14 39.10 -19.45 18.46
CA ASN A 14 40.50 -19.02 18.36
C ASN A 14 40.78 -18.09 17.16
N ASN A 15 39.73 -17.56 16.54
CA ASN A 15 39.88 -16.59 15.48
C ASN A 15 40.30 -15.25 16.11
N GLU A 16 41.42 -14.66 15.66
CA GLU A 16 41.94 -13.36 16.13
C GLU A 16 40.86 -12.25 16.13
N LEU A 17 39.81 -12.44 15.35
CA LEU A 17 38.65 -11.56 15.20
C LEU A 17 37.71 -11.50 16.41
N LEU A 18 37.68 -12.53 17.28
CA LEU A 18 36.75 -12.55 18.40
C LEU A 18 37.32 -11.89 19.67
N GLN A 19 38.65 -11.80 19.80
CA GLN A 19 39.34 -11.34 21.03
C GLN A 19 38.88 -12.04 22.32
N ILE A 20 38.27 -13.23 22.22
CA ILE A 20 37.79 -13.99 23.37
C ILE A 20 38.97 -14.76 23.96
N LYS A 21 39.18 -14.64 25.28
CA LYS A 21 40.16 -15.48 25.99
C LYS A 21 39.73 -16.94 25.90
N GLU A 22 40.64 -17.80 25.45
CA GLU A 22 40.45 -19.24 25.45
C GLU A 22 40.16 -19.77 26.85
N ASP A 23 39.00 -20.42 27.02
CA ASP A 23 38.67 -21.24 28.18
C ASP A 23 38.77 -22.75 27.85
N GLY A 24 39.17 -23.12 26.62
CA GLY A 24 39.20 -24.52 26.17
C GLY A 24 37.81 -25.18 26.04
N HIS A 25 36.75 -24.53 26.53
CA HIS A 25 35.35 -24.96 26.46
C HIS A 25 34.58 -24.38 25.26
N GLY A 26 35.17 -23.49 24.45
CA GLY A 26 34.47 -22.79 23.38
C GLY A 26 34.01 -21.40 23.81
N CYS A 27 33.04 -20.83 23.10
CA CYS A 27 32.57 -19.47 23.33
C CYS A 27 31.15 -19.26 22.79
N PHE A 28 30.51 -18.19 23.24
CA PHE A 28 29.24 -17.71 22.69
C PHE A 28 29.43 -16.39 21.95
N VAL A 29 28.79 -16.26 20.79
CA VAL A 29 28.69 -15.01 20.03
C VAL A 29 27.23 -14.58 19.93
N LEU A 30 26.99 -13.27 19.84
CA LEU A 30 25.65 -12.67 19.76
C LEU A 30 25.15 -12.50 18.31
N SER A 31 25.53 -13.41 17.41
CA SER A 31 25.15 -13.37 15.99
C SER A 31 24.58 -14.71 15.52
N HIS A 32 23.67 -14.64 14.55
CA HIS A 32 23.17 -15.81 13.79
C HIS A 32 23.99 -16.08 12.53
N ASP A 33 24.88 -15.17 12.16
CA ASP A 33 25.63 -15.25 10.92
C ASP A 33 26.87 -16.14 11.07
N SER A 34 27.25 -16.81 9.97
CA SER A 34 28.53 -17.50 9.89
C SER A 34 29.69 -16.52 10.13
N LEU A 35 30.75 -16.99 10.77
CA LEU A 35 31.98 -16.21 10.94
C LEU A 35 32.54 -15.77 9.59
N GLN A 36 32.70 -14.46 9.40
CA GLN A 36 33.32 -13.87 8.22
C GLN A 36 34.66 -13.21 8.59
N PRO A 37 35.66 -13.25 7.70
CA PRO A 37 36.89 -12.51 7.90
C PRO A 37 36.62 -11.00 8.09
N ASN A 38 37.31 -10.36 9.04
CA ASN A 38 37.26 -8.92 9.32
C ASN A 38 35.97 -8.36 9.95
N ILE A 39 35.07 -9.22 10.44
CA ILE A 39 33.90 -8.76 11.21
C ILE A 39 34.15 -9.01 12.71
N LEU A 40 33.95 -7.99 13.54
CA LEU A 40 33.95 -8.11 15.00
C LEU A 40 32.56 -8.60 15.44
N TYR A 41 32.53 -9.67 16.23
CA TYR A 41 31.29 -10.22 16.77
C TYR A 41 31.20 -9.86 18.25
N SER A 42 30.02 -9.42 18.68
CA SER A 42 29.73 -9.19 20.10
C SER A 42 29.59 -10.53 20.84
N THR A 43 29.87 -10.46 22.14
CA THR A 43 29.93 -11.56 23.09
C THR A 43 28.97 -11.29 24.26
N PRO A 44 28.68 -12.29 25.10
CA PRO A 44 27.93 -12.07 26.34
C PRO A 44 28.54 -10.99 27.24
N ASN A 45 29.87 -10.88 27.29
CA ASN A 45 30.56 -9.87 28.10
C ASN A 45 30.24 -8.45 27.63
N ASP A 46 30.19 -8.23 26.30
CA ASP A 46 29.80 -6.92 25.76
C ASP A 46 28.37 -6.54 26.15
N LEU A 47 27.47 -7.52 26.22
CA LEU A 47 26.12 -7.32 26.74
C LEU A 47 26.15 -6.95 28.22
N PHE A 48 26.93 -7.64 29.04
CA PHE A 48 27.00 -7.37 30.48
C PHE A 48 27.58 -5.98 30.77
N ASP A 49 28.66 -5.59 30.08
CA ASP A 49 29.23 -4.26 30.17
C ASP A 49 28.20 -3.17 29.78
N PHE A 50 27.38 -3.44 28.76
CA PHE A 50 26.30 -2.54 28.37
C PHE A 50 25.21 -2.41 29.45
N LEU A 51 24.86 -3.52 30.11
CA LEU A 51 23.81 -3.58 31.11
C LEU A 51 24.16 -2.87 32.42
N ASP A 52 25.43 -2.89 32.81
CA ASP A 52 25.93 -2.15 33.98
C ASP A 52 25.68 -0.63 33.87
N LEU A 53 25.55 -0.13 32.64
CA LEU A 53 25.29 1.28 32.36
C LEU A 53 23.80 1.65 32.31
N GLN A 54 22.88 0.69 32.38
CA GLN A 54 21.46 0.96 32.14
C GLN A 54 20.69 1.33 33.43
N PRO A 55 19.99 2.49 33.46
CA PRO A 55 19.24 2.92 34.64
C PRO A 55 17.80 2.36 34.73
N PHE A 56 17.30 1.66 33.72
CA PHE A 56 15.88 1.27 33.62
C PHE A 56 15.63 -0.23 33.84
N ASN A 57 14.36 -0.58 34.06
CA ASN A 57 13.93 -1.97 34.23
C ASN A 57 13.90 -2.69 32.87
N ILE A 58 14.60 -3.81 32.74
CA ILE A 58 14.74 -4.55 31.48
C ILE A 58 14.54 -6.04 31.74
N SER A 59 13.66 -6.68 30.96
CA SER A 59 13.63 -8.13 30.82
C SER A 59 14.40 -8.55 29.57
N ILE A 60 15.32 -9.50 29.72
CA ILE A 60 16.22 -9.99 28.67
C ILE A 60 16.01 -11.49 28.48
N THR A 61 15.62 -11.87 27.28
CA THR A 61 15.40 -13.26 26.90
C THR A 61 16.67 -13.82 26.27
N LEU A 62 17.22 -14.88 26.86
CA LEU A 62 18.44 -15.56 26.41
C LEU A 62 18.05 -16.81 25.60
N CYS A 63 18.29 -16.76 24.30
CA CYS A 63 17.96 -17.84 23.37
C CYS A 63 19.24 -18.50 22.86
N PHE A 64 19.66 -19.55 23.55
CA PHE A 64 20.85 -20.30 23.19
C PHE A 64 20.61 -21.12 21.92
N LYS A 65 21.55 -21.10 20.98
CA LYS A 65 21.53 -21.90 19.75
C LYS A 65 22.52 -23.04 19.88
N PHE A 66 21.97 -24.24 19.92
CA PHE A 66 22.68 -25.51 20.05
C PHE A 66 21.74 -26.66 19.68
N GLU A 67 22.27 -27.80 19.29
CA GLU A 67 21.44 -28.97 18.97
C GLU A 67 21.48 -29.96 20.13
N ASN A 68 20.31 -30.27 20.67
CA ASN A 68 20.05 -31.49 21.45
C ASN A 68 20.87 -31.63 22.75
N PRO A 69 20.81 -30.65 23.69
CA PRO A 69 21.61 -30.66 24.91
C PRO A 69 21.27 -31.80 25.90
N CYS A 70 20.20 -32.56 25.68
CA CYS A 70 19.74 -33.66 26.56
C CYS A 70 19.53 -35.02 25.87
N GLU A 71 19.89 -35.22 24.59
CA GLU A 71 19.45 -36.41 23.86
C GLU A 71 20.30 -37.67 24.16
N GLY A 72 19.82 -38.56 25.04
CA GLY A 72 20.38 -39.91 25.25
C GLY A 72 21.69 -39.97 26.04
N GLU A 73 22.01 -41.16 26.58
CA GLU A 73 23.24 -41.37 27.39
C GLU A 73 24.52 -41.16 26.58
N LYS A 74 24.51 -41.39 25.27
CA LYS A 74 25.70 -41.29 24.41
C LYS A 74 26.09 -39.86 24.01
N LEU A 75 25.16 -38.90 23.94
CA LEU A 75 25.48 -37.49 23.60
C LEU A 75 25.79 -36.65 24.85
N LYS A 76 25.29 -37.04 26.03
CA LYS A 76 25.72 -36.47 27.32
C LYS A 76 27.24 -36.55 27.51
N ASP A 77 27.88 -37.53 26.87
CA ASP A 77 29.33 -37.72 26.92
C ASP A 77 30.10 -37.00 25.80
N SER A 78 29.43 -36.32 24.88
CA SER A 78 30.15 -35.51 23.89
C SER A 78 30.79 -34.30 24.58
N GLN A 79 32.06 -34.04 24.26
CA GLN A 79 32.78 -32.90 24.83
C GLN A 79 32.06 -31.58 24.53
N ASN A 80 31.45 -31.45 23.34
CA ASN A 80 30.72 -30.24 22.94
C ASN A 80 29.49 -29.97 23.80
N VAL A 81 28.71 -31.00 24.18
CA VAL A 81 27.56 -30.80 25.08
C VAL A 81 28.04 -30.37 26.47
N ARG A 82 29.09 -31.01 27.03
CA ARG A 82 29.64 -30.62 28.34
C ARG A 82 30.17 -29.20 28.33
N ASN A 83 30.91 -28.85 27.28
CA ASN A 83 31.44 -27.52 27.04
C ASN A 83 30.34 -26.47 26.92
N TRP A 84 29.31 -26.75 26.12
CA TRP A 84 28.14 -25.87 25.98
C TRP A 84 27.44 -25.67 27.33
N ILE A 85 27.14 -26.76 28.05
CA ILE A 85 26.50 -26.69 29.37
C ILE A 85 27.33 -25.84 30.33
N TYR A 86 28.66 -26.06 30.35
CA TYR A 86 29.58 -25.29 31.19
C TYR A 86 29.49 -23.78 30.91
N LEU A 87 29.53 -23.37 29.64
CA LEU A 87 29.42 -21.96 29.27
C LEU A 87 28.05 -21.37 29.58
N VAL A 88 26.97 -22.16 29.40
CA VAL A 88 25.61 -21.72 29.80
C VAL A 88 25.56 -21.49 31.30
N ASP A 89 26.14 -22.37 32.11
CA ASP A 89 26.18 -22.18 33.57
C ASP A 89 26.92 -20.90 33.95
N GLN A 90 28.06 -20.60 33.32
CA GLN A 90 28.80 -19.37 33.54
C GLN A 90 27.96 -18.11 33.21
N ILE A 91 27.28 -18.12 32.06
CA ILE A 91 26.35 -17.04 31.69
C ILE A 91 25.20 -16.93 32.70
N VAL A 92 24.62 -18.06 33.12
CA VAL A 92 23.53 -18.07 34.10
C VAL A 92 23.98 -17.51 35.45
N GLU A 93 25.16 -17.92 35.95
CA GLU A 93 25.74 -17.37 37.18
C GLU A 93 25.95 -15.85 37.08
N GLN A 94 26.52 -15.37 35.98
CA GLN A 94 26.71 -13.93 35.74
C GLN A 94 25.39 -13.17 35.65
N THR A 95 24.40 -13.71 34.93
CA THR A 95 23.07 -13.07 34.81
C THR A 95 22.34 -12.99 36.15
N GLN A 96 22.48 -14.02 37.00
CA GLN A 96 21.96 -13.99 38.37
C GLN A 96 22.67 -12.95 39.23
N GLN A 97 23.98 -12.80 39.07
CA GLN A 97 24.74 -11.78 39.78
C GLN A 97 24.30 -10.38 39.36
N ILE A 98 24.20 -10.10 38.06
CA ILE A 98 23.71 -8.81 37.52
C ILE A 98 22.29 -8.52 37.98
N SER A 99 21.41 -9.53 38.00
CA SER A 99 20.03 -9.35 38.49
C SER A 99 20.00 -8.95 39.97
N LYS A 100 20.87 -9.52 40.80
CA LYS A 100 21.02 -9.14 42.21
C LYS A 100 21.62 -7.74 42.36
N ASP A 101 22.70 -7.45 41.65
CA ASP A 101 23.43 -6.18 41.76
C ASP A 101 22.62 -5.00 41.21
N SER A 102 21.73 -5.27 40.26
CA SER A 102 20.79 -4.27 39.73
C SER A 102 19.56 -4.04 40.61
N ASP A 103 19.46 -4.68 41.78
CA ASP A 103 18.28 -4.63 42.68
C ASP A 103 16.99 -5.07 41.97
N GLY A 104 17.10 -6.12 41.14
CA GLY A 104 15.97 -6.67 40.39
C GLY A 104 15.50 -5.82 39.21
N ARG A 105 16.20 -4.72 38.88
CA ARG A 105 15.88 -3.92 37.68
C ARG A 105 16.11 -4.72 36.40
N ILE A 106 17.09 -5.63 36.39
CA ILE A 106 17.37 -6.50 35.24
C ILE A 106 16.89 -7.92 35.55
N GLU A 107 16.06 -8.46 34.67
CA GLU A 107 15.53 -9.81 34.76
C GLU A 107 15.93 -10.62 33.52
N PHE A 108 16.41 -11.84 33.74
CA PHE A 108 16.78 -12.75 32.66
C PHE A 108 15.77 -13.90 32.54
N ILE A 109 15.41 -14.20 31.30
CA ILE A 109 14.42 -15.21 30.91
C ILE A 109 15.10 -16.22 29.99
N LEU A 110 14.91 -17.51 30.24
CA LEU A 110 15.38 -18.56 29.35
C LEU A 110 14.41 -18.82 28.20
N ASP A 111 14.94 -18.95 26.98
CA ASP A 111 14.16 -19.22 25.77
C ASP A 111 14.84 -20.26 24.87
N GLY A 112 14.06 -20.84 23.97
CA GLY A 112 14.50 -21.85 23.02
C GLY A 112 14.85 -23.19 23.66
N ILE A 113 16.01 -23.74 23.29
CA ILE A 113 16.45 -25.09 23.69
C ILE A 113 16.99 -25.15 25.12
N ALA A 114 17.33 -24.01 25.71
CA ALA A 114 17.80 -23.89 27.08
C ALA A 114 16.63 -23.67 28.04
N THR A 115 15.43 -24.13 27.70
CA THR A 115 14.28 -24.13 28.62
C THR A 115 14.13 -25.50 29.30
N PRO A 116 13.75 -25.52 30.58
CA PRO A 116 13.60 -26.76 31.35
C PRO A 116 12.40 -27.57 30.84
N GLY A 117 12.50 -28.90 30.81
CA GLY A 117 11.32 -29.76 30.69
C GLY A 117 10.67 -29.92 29.29
N GLY A 118 11.25 -29.34 28.24
CA GLY A 118 10.74 -29.44 26.86
C GLY A 118 10.89 -30.79 26.15
N LYS A 119 10.10 -31.04 25.10
CA LYS A 119 10.24 -32.18 24.18
C LYS A 119 10.91 -31.71 22.88
N MET A 120 12.06 -32.29 22.55
CA MET A 120 12.60 -32.10 21.22
C MET A 120 11.77 -32.89 20.20
N ILE A 121 11.49 -32.29 19.04
CA ILE A 121 10.75 -32.94 17.95
C ILE A 121 11.66 -33.99 17.30
N SER A 122 11.88 -35.08 18.02
CA SER A 122 12.16 -36.40 17.47
C SER A 122 10.88 -37.19 17.66
N PHE A 123 10.34 -37.76 16.59
CA PHE A 123 9.16 -38.63 16.66
C PHE A 123 9.42 -39.92 17.46
N ASN A 124 10.66 -40.14 17.93
CA ASN A 124 11.02 -41.22 18.84
C ASN A 124 10.98 -40.76 20.30
N GLU A 125 10.27 -41.52 21.14
CA GLU A 125 9.39 -41.00 22.19
C GLU A 125 10.02 -40.49 23.51
N ASN A 126 11.34 -40.42 23.73
CA ASN A 126 11.85 -40.28 25.12
C ASN A 126 12.93 -39.21 25.40
N SER A 127 13.28 -38.30 24.48
CA SER A 127 14.28 -37.25 24.73
C SER A 127 13.67 -35.95 25.27
N PHE A 128 13.33 -35.93 26.56
CA PHE A 128 12.93 -34.71 27.26
C PHE A 128 14.15 -33.89 27.71
N ARG A 129 14.04 -32.55 27.67
CA ARG A 129 14.96 -31.59 28.33
C ARG A 129 14.87 -31.64 29.87
N MET A 130 14.40 -32.74 30.44
CA MET A 130 14.36 -32.96 31.89
C MET A 130 15.74 -32.87 32.53
N CYS A 131 16.81 -33.13 31.77
CA CYS A 131 18.19 -32.99 32.26
C CYS A 131 18.54 -31.56 32.71
N LEU A 132 17.74 -30.57 32.28
CA LEU A 132 17.92 -29.16 32.60
C LEU A 132 16.85 -28.62 33.58
N ALA A 133 15.89 -29.46 34.01
CA ALA A 133 14.72 -29.04 34.81
C ALA A 133 15.06 -28.26 36.08
N ASN A 134 16.19 -28.58 36.71
CA ASN A 134 16.65 -27.93 37.93
C ASN A 134 17.92 -27.09 37.76
N ARG A 135 18.56 -27.11 36.59
CA ARG A 135 19.93 -26.60 36.44
C ARG A 135 20.02 -25.08 36.62
N TRP A 136 19.06 -24.34 36.07
CA TRP A 136 19.12 -22.89 35.98
C TRP A 136 18.19 -22.15 36.96
N ARG A 137 17.75 -22.84 38.02
CA ARG A 137 16.97 -22.15 39.07
C ARG A 137 17.81 -20.98 39.64
N PRO A 138 17.20 -19.81 39.89
CA PRO A 138 15.76 -19.54 39.90
C PRO A 138 15.18 -18.97 38.60
N LEU A 139 15.94 -18.91 37.49
CA LEU A 139 15.50 -18.25 36.25
C LEU A 139 14.16 -18.79 35.75
N ILE A 140 13.32 -17.89 35.23
CA ILE A 140 12.06 -18.24 34.57
C ILE A 140 12.28 -18.56 33.10
N SER A 141 11.34 -19.26 32.48
CA SER A 141 11.44 -19.70 31.09
C SER A 141 10.17 -19.43 30.28
N THR A 142 10.37 -19.37 28.96
CA THR A 142 9.28 -19.38 27.98
C THR A 142 8.79 -20.78 27.70
N TYR A 143 7.48 -20.97 27.57
CA TYR A 143 6.84 -22.16 27.04
C TYR A 143 6.57 -21.98 25.54
N ILE A 144 7.03 -22.94 24.73
CA ILE A 144 6.98 -22.90 23.27
C ILE A 144 6.26 -24.14 22.74
N PHE A 145 5.05 -23.96 22.21
CA PHE A 145 4.34 -25.04 21.52
C PHE A 145 4.90 -25.27 20.09
N PRO A 146 5.01 -26.50 19.58
CA PRO A 146 4.79 -27.80 20.22
C PRO A 146 6.06 -28.40 20.88
N PHE A 147 7.09 -27.58 21.12
CA PHE A 147 8.39 -28.01 21.64
C PHE A 147 8.39 -28.25 23.15
N ASP A 148 7.37 -27.83 23.88
CA ASP A 148 7.21 -28.10 25.31
C ASP A 148 5.99 -28.98 25.61
N PRO A 149 6.02 -29.82 26.67
CA PRO A 149 4.92 -30.72 26.99
C PRO A 149 3.61 -29.99 27.24
N LEU A 150 2.52 -30.48 26.66
CA LEU A 150 1.19 -29.89 26.84
C LEU A 150 0.78 -29.77 28.32
N ASN A 151 1.20 -30.73 29.17
CA ASN A 151 0.93 -30.70 30.61
C ASN A 151 1.54 -29.48 31.31
N ALA A 152 2.58 -28.87 30.75
CA ALA A 152 3.16 -27.64 31.28
C ALA A 152 2.21 -26.42 31.15
N LEU A 153 1.21 -26.47 30.26
CA LEU A 153 0.16 -25.44 30.16
C LEU A 153 -0.69 -25.36 31.42
N THR A 154 -0.85 -26.46 32.16
CA THR A 154 -1.80 -26.55 33.28
C THR A 154 -1.16 -27.01 34.60
N SER A 155 0.12 -27.36 34.59
CA SER A 155 0.85 -27.88 35.76
C SER A 155 2.07 -27.01 36.12
N ASN A 156 2.37 -26.94 37.41
CA ASN A 156 3.60 -26.38 37.99
C ASN A 156 4.45 -27.48 38.66
N SER A 157 4.47 -28.70 38.10
CA SER A 157 5.31 -29.77 38.66
C SER A 157 6.80 -29.42 38.61
N GLU A 158 7.41 -29.23 39.79
CA GLU A 158 8.83 -28.94 39.94
C GLU A 158 9.72 -30.08 39.43
N GLN A 159 9.27 -31.32 39.58
CA GLN A 159 9.98 -32.51 39.11
C GLN A 159 10.28 -32.45 37.61
N TYR A 160 9.37 -31.85 36.83
CA TYR A 160 9.52 -31.71 35.38
C TYR A 160 9.99 -30.31 34.96
N GLY A 161 10.28 -29.43 35.91
CA GLY A 161 10.66 -28.04 35.66
C GLY A 161 9.51 -27.17 35.13
N TYR A 162 8.26 -27.65 35.18
CA TYR A 162 7.13 -26.91 34.63
C TYR A 162 6.87 -25.61 35.38
N ASP A 163 7.18 -25.56 36.67
CA ASP A 163 7.07 -24.36 37.50
C ASP A 163 7.93 -23.18 36.99
N ARG A 164 8.93 -23.44 36.15
CA ARG A 164 9.76 -22.39 35.54
C ARG A 164 9.10 -21.71 34.35
N PHE A 165 8.18 -22.38 33.67
CA PHE A 165 7.45 -21.78 32.55
C PHE A 165 6.48 -20.71 33.07
N GLN A 166 6.84 -19.44 32.87
CA GLN A 166 6.04 -18.28 33.27
C GLN A 166 5.59 -17.45 32.07
N ILE A 167 6.17 -17.65 30.88
CA ILE A 167 5.87 -16.85 29.69
C ILE A 167 5.38 -17.74 28.56
N LEU A 168 4.22 -17.43 27.98
CA LEU A 168 3.69 -18.13 26.82
C LEU A 168 4.34 -17.55 25.55
N ASN A 169 5.12 -18.34 24.81
CA ASN A 169 5.89 -17.93 23.63
C ASN A 169 5.56 -18.80 22.40
N LEU A 170 4.57 -18.40 21.62
CA LEU A 170 3.98 -19.24 20.56
C LEU A 170 4.50 -18.88 19.17
N PRO A 171 4.86 -19.87 18.32
CA PRO A 171 5.14 -19.60 16.92
C PRO A 171 3.85 -19.30 16.15
N VAL A 172 3.94 -18.39 15.17
CA VAL A 172 2.84 -18.08 14.25
C VAL A 172 3.09 -18.71 12.88
N TYR A 173 2.57 -19.93 12.67
CA TYR A 173 2.62 -20.64 11.38
C TYR A 173 1.31 -20.56 10.59
N PRO A 174 1.33 -20.37 9.25
CA PRO A 174 0.13 -20.12 8.43
C PRO A 174 -1.08 -21.02 8.66
N ILE A 175 -0.88 -22.33 8.85
CA ILE A 175 -1.97 -23.30 9.00
C ILE A 175 -2.24 -23.62 10.48
N PHE A 176 -1.20 -23.63 11.31
CA PHE A 176 -1.30 -24.12 12.68
C PHE A 176 -1.61 -23.02 13.70
N SER A 177 -1.25 -21.76 13.44
CA SER A 177 -1.36 -20.70 14.44
C SER A 177 -2.79 -20.38 14.84
N ALA A 178 -3.73 -20.41 13.90
CA ALA A 178 -5.15 -20.17 14.18
C ALA A 178 -5.70 -21.24 15.13
N ILE A 179 -5.53 -22.51 14.76
CA ILE A 179 -5.99 -23.66 15.55
C ILE A 179 -5.36 -23.64 16.95
N ILE A 180 -4.05 -23.38 17.06
CA ILE A 180 -3.36 -23.36 18.34
C ILE A 180 -3.85 -22.19 19.19
N THR A 181 -3.93 -20.99 18.63
CA THR A 181 -4.33 -19.78 19.37
C THR A 181 -5.78 -19.90 19.83
N ASP A 182 -6.68 -20.40 18.98
CA ASP A 182 -8.09 -20.65 19.33
C ASP A 182 -8.23 -21.74 20.39
N THR A 183 -7.44 -22.81 20.29
CA THR A 183 -7.44 -23.89 21.30
C THR A 183 -6.96 -23.38 22.65
N LEU A 184 -5.88 -22.59 22.67
CA LEU A 184 -5.37 -21.98 23.89
C LEU A 184 -6.36 -20.96 24.45
N GLN A 185 -7.01 -20.15 23.62
CA GLN A 185 -8.07 -19.25 24.05
C GLN A 185 -9.21 -20.01 24.74
N LYS A 186 -9.66 -21.15 24.18
CA LYS A 186 -10.68 -22.02 24.80
C LYS A 186 -10.21 -22.63 26.13
N MET A 187 -8.91 -22.87 26.28
CA MET A 187 -8.29 -23.31 27.54
C MET A 187 -7.97 -22.14 28.49
N HIS A 188 -8.42 -20.92 28.18
CA HIS A 188 -8.04 -19.69 28.88
C HIS A 188 -6.53 -19.54 29.05
N TYR A 189 -5.74 -19.98 28.08
CA TYR A 189 -4.26 -19.95 28.09
C TYR A 189 -3.63 -20.70 29.27
N GLY A 190 -4.39 -21.59 29.93
CA GLY A 190 -3.92 -22.38 31.06
C GLY A 190 -3.40 -21.52 32.21
N LYS A 191 -2.26 -21.90 32.78
CA LYS A 191 -1.65 -21.21 33.93
C LYS A 191 -1.06 -19.83 33.57
N PHE A 192 -0.86 -19.54 32.28
CA PHE A 192 -0.28 -18.26 31.83
C PHE A 192 -1.27 -17.11 31.91
N PHE A 193 -2.58 -17.40 32.04
CA PHE A 193 -3.65 -16.40 32.09
C PHE A 193 -3.47 -15.31 33.14
N ASN A 194 -2.98 -15.67 34.31
CA ASN A 194 -2.81 -14.75 35.45
C ASN A 194 -1.38 -14.26 35.61
N ASN A 195 -0.53 -14.43 34.59
CA ASN A 195 0.87 -14.02 34.69
C ASN A 195 1.06 -12.51 34.48
N THR A 196 2.18 -11.97 34.94
CA THR A 196 2.59 -10.57 34.78
C THR A 196 3.33 -10.30 33.47
N TYR A 197 3.62 -11.33 32.68
CA TYR A 197 4.26 -11.21 31.38
C TYR A 197 3.24 -11.16 30.24
N PRO A 198 3.55 -10.41 29.16
CA PRO A 198 2.76 -10.42 27.95
C PRO A 198 2.85 -11.78 27.28
N PHE A 199 1.81 -12.16 26.53
CA PHE A 199 1.92 -13.27 25.61
C PHE A 199 2.86 -12.88 24.47
N LEU A 200 3.80 -13.77 24.16
CA LEU A 200 4.78 -13.59 23.12
C LEU A 200 4.38 -14.46 21.92
N PHE A 201 4.34 -13.87 20.74
CA PHE A 201 4.13 -14.59 19.48
C PHE A 201 5.29 -14.33 18.54
N TRP A 202 5.94 -15.36 18.00
CA TRP A 202 7.15 -15.18 17.20
C TRP A 202 7.00 -15.61 15.74
N GLN A 203 7.76 -14.92 14.89
CA GLN A 203 7.82 -15.11 13.43
C GLN A 203 6.48 -15.03 12.64
N PRO A 204 5.51 -14.15 12.98
CA PRO A 204 4.43 -13.91 12.04
C PRO A 204 5.00 -13.20 10.79
N ARG A 205 4.83 -13.81 9.61
CA ARG A 205 5.28 -13.21 8.34
C ARG A 205 4.17 -12.50 7.58
N HIS A 206 2.93 -12.85 7.85
CA HIS A 206 1.77 -12.41 7.08
C HIS A 206 0.84 -11.56 7.94
N GLN A 207 0.38 -10.43 7.39
CA GLN A 207 -0.55 -9.53 8.08
C GLN A 207 -1.82 -10.26 8.53
N SER A 208 -2.38 -11.16 7.71
CA SER A 208 -3.57 -11.95 8.07
C SER A 208 -3.35 -12.77 9.34
N LEU A 209 -2.17 -13.36 9.52
CA LEU A 209 -1.83 -14.12 10.73
C LEU A 209 -1.63 -13.21 11.93
N VAL A 210 -0.96 -12.06 11.75
CA VAL A 210 -0.83 -11.04 12.82
C VAL A 210 -2.20 -10.57 13.29
N LEU A 211 -3.08 -10.21 12.35
CA LEU A 211 -4.44 -9.76 12.62
C LEU A 211 -5.26 -10.85 13.31
N HIS A 212 -5.23 -12.07 12.78
CA HIS A 212 -5.95 -13.19 13.35
C HIS A 212 -5.48 -13.49 14.77
N THR A 213 -4.18 -13.60 15.01
CA THR A 213 -3.62 -13.81 16.36
C THR A 213 -4.03 -12.68 17.32
N CYS A 214 -3.98 -11.42 16.86
CA CYS A 214 -4.44 -10.29 17.67
C CYS A 214 -5.94 -10.38 17.98
N GLN A 215 -6.78 -10.69 16.98
CA GLN A 215 -8.22 -10.84 17.16
C GLN A 215 -8.55 -11.99 18.09
N THR A 216 -7.95 -13.16 17.93
CA THR A 216 -8.15 -14.31 18.82
C THR A 216 -7.77 -13.96 20.26
N TYR A 217 -6.69 -13.22 20.47
CA TYR A 217 -6.34 -12.72 21.81
C TYR A 217 -7.36 -11.73 22.36
N LEU A 218 -7.73 -10.70 21.57
CA LEU A 218 -8.70 -9.67 21.98
C LEU A 218 -10.09 -10.24 22.26
N ASN A 219 -10.48 -11.28 21.53
CA ASN A 219 -11.72 -12.03 21.73
C ASN A 219 -11.63 -12.99 22.92
N GLY A 220 -10.43 -13.22 23.48
CA GLY A 220 -10.25 -13.99 24.71
C GLY A 220 -10.93 -13.29 25.89
N ASN A 221 -11.45 -14.09 26.84
CA ASN A 221 -11.94 -13.56 28.11
C ASN A 221 -10.76 -13.17 29.01
N LEU A 222 -10.01 -12.14 28.63
CA LEU A 222 -8.83 -11.66 29.34
C LEU A 222 -9.22 -10.94 30.62
N ASN A 223 -8.47 -11.17 31.70
CA ASN A 223 -8.58 -10.37 32.92
C ASN A 223 -7.99 -8.96 32.70
N GLU A 224 -8.28 -8.02 33.60
CA GLU A 224 -7.79 -6.64 33.50
C GLU A 224 -6.26 -6.53 33.50
N VAL A 225 -5.57 -7.47 34.17
CA VAL A 225 -4.11 -7.52 34.21
C VAL A 225 -3.55 -7.83 32.81
N GLN A 226 -4.07 -8.85 32.14
CA GLN A 226 -3.68 -9.24 30.79
C GLN A 226 -4.02 -8.17 29.75
N LYS A 227 -5.21 -7.56 29.84
CA LYS A 227 -5.57 -6.42 28.97
C LYS A 227 -4.57 -5.28 29.09
N LYS A 228 -4.09 -4.99 30.32
CA LYS A 228 -3.13 -3.92 30.59
C LYS A 228 -1.71 -4.25 30.10
N ILE A 229 -1.29 -5.51 30.21
CA ILE A 229 0.05 -5.97 29.81
C ILE A 229 0.14 -6.16 28.28
N GLY A 230 -0.95 -6.64 27.66
CA GLY A 230 -1.11 -6.79 26.22
C GLY A 230 -0.37 -7.99 25.59
N ILE A 231 -0.38 -8.02 24.26
CA ILE A 231 0.36 -8.98 23.42
C ILE A 231 1.68 -8.34 22.98
N ARG A 232 2.74 -9.14 22.86
CA ARG A 232 3.94 -8.76 22.12
C ARG A 232 4.23 -9.76 21.01
N PHE A 233 4.73 -9.25 19.90
CA PHE A 233 5.27 -10.10 18.86
C PHE A 233 6.80 -10.05 18.91
N ALA A 234 7.42 -11.21 19.09
CA ALA A 234 8.85 -11.41 18.89
C ALA A 234 9.08 -11.64 17.38
N ILE A 235 9.03 -10.54 16.64
CA ILE A 235 9.32 -10.52 15.21
C ILE A 235 10.84 -10.63 15.00
N ASN A 236 11.26 -11.52 14.11
CA ASN A 236 12.60 -11.46 13.50
C ASN A 236 12.64 -10.43 12.35
N TYR A 237 11.61 -9.58 12.25
CA TYR A 237 11.40 -8.56 11.22
C TYR A 237 11.02 -7.23 11.88
N GLU A 238 10.81 -6.18 11.08
CA GLU A 238 10.78 -4.78 11.52
C GLU A 238 9.56 -4.42 12.42
N PRO A 239 9.75 -3.81 13.61
CA PRO A 239 8.67 -3.33 14.51
C PRO A 239 7.60 -2.48 13.84
N SER A 240 8.00 -1.68 12.84
CA SER A 240 7.12 -0.86 12.00
C SER A 240 6.03 -1.70 11.32
N GLN A 241 6.32 -2.93 10.89
CA GLN A 241 5.33 -3.81 10.25
C GLN A 241 4.20 -4.18 11.21
N LEU A 242 4.54 -4.46 12.48
CA LEU A 242 3.52 -4.80 13.47
C LEU A 242 2.59 -3.61 13.72
N GLU A 243 3.15 -2.41 13.90
CA GLU A 243 2.37 -1.18 14.10
C GLU A 243 1.39 -0.98 12.94
N ILE A 244 1.86 -1.09 11.69
CA ILE A 244 1.03 -0.97 10.49
C ILE A 244 -0.11 -2.02 10.50
N PHE A 245 0.19 -3.27 10.81
CA PHE A 245 -0.77 -4.36 10.72
C PHE A 245 -1.87 -4.29 11.79
N ILE A 246 -1.53 -3.96 13.04
CA ILE A 246 -2.50 -4.00 14.16
C ILE A 246 -3.24 -2.69 14.40
N GLY A 247 -2.96 -1.64 13.61
CA GLY A 247 -3.59 -0.32 13.79
C GLY A 247 -5.09 -0.33 13.80
N ARG A 248 -5.68 -1.10 12.89
CA ARG A 248 -7.14 -1.26 12.79
C ARG A 248 -7.76 -1.82 14.08
N LEU A 249 -7.06 -2.73 14.76
CA LEU A 249 -7.54 -3.37 15.98
C LEU A 249 -7.32 -2.51 17.23
N THR A 250 -6.28 -1.68 17.21
CA THR A 250 -5.81 -0.93 18.39
C THR A 250 -6.16 0.56 18.35
N GLY A 251 -6.60 1.08 17.21
CA GLY A 251 -6.86 2.50 16.98
C GLY A 251 -5.60 3.37 17.00
N ARG A 252 -4.40 2.76 16.96
CA ARG A 252 -3.11 3.45 17.12
C ARG A 252 -2.12 3.10 16.00
N SER A 253 -2.53 3.21 14.73
CA SER A 253 -1.57 3.15 13.60
C SER A 253 -2.07 3.80 12.29
N TRP A 254 -1.20 3.79 11.27
CA TRP A 254 -1.33 4.41 9.95
C TRP A 254 -2.36 3.76 9.00
N ASN A 255 -2.97 2.62 9.36
CA ASN A 255 -4.10 2.05 8.61
C ASN A 255 -5.44 2.53 9.20
N LEU A 256 -5.79 3.80 8.94
CA LEU A 256 -7.12 4.32 9.25
C LEU A 256 -8.13 3.85 8.20
N GLN A 257 -9.15 3.13 8.65
CA GLN A 257 -10.35 2.81 7.88
C GLN A 257 -11.12 4.10 7.61
N LEU A 258 -11.01 4.67 6.40
CA LEU A 258 -11.97 5.67 5.95
C LEU A 258 -13.31 4.95 5.78
N LEU A 259 -14.26 5.28 6.65
CA LEU A 259 -15.54 4.59 6.86
C LEU A 259 -16.14 4.06 5.54
N LYS A 260 -16.15 2.73 5.40
CA LYS A 260 -16.82 1.99 4.33
C LYS A 260 -18.32 2.02 4.59
N ASN A 261 -19.02 3.06 4.15
CA ASN A 261 -20.47 2.97 4.03
C ASN A 261 -20.80 2.30 2.69
N HIS A 262 -21.54 1.20 2.77
CA HIS A 262 -21.78 0.21 1.71
C HIS A 262 -22.61 0.68 0.49
N ASN A 263 -22.79 1.99 0.33
CA ASN A 263 -23.26 2.61 -0.92
C ASN A 263 -22.13 3.51 -1.42
N SER A 264 -21.21 2.90 -2.18
CA SER A 264 -19.90 3.45 -2.55
C SER A 264 -19.99 4.94 -2.91
N PRO A 265 -19.41 5.87 -2.13
CA PRO A 265 -19.29 7.25 -2.57
C PRO A 265 -18.43 7.26 -3.84
N PHE A 266 -18.96 7.81 -4.92
CA PHE A 266 -18.20 8.05 -6.15
C PHE A 266 -17.01 8.97 -5.83
N LEU A 267 -15.86 8.37 -5.55
CA LEU A 267 -14.58 9.04 -5.56
C LEU A 267 -14.16 9.18 -7.01
N GLN A 268 -13.99 10.40 -7.49
CA GLN A 268 -13.63 10.62 -8.89
C GLN A 268 -12.31 11.39 -9.09
N GLU A 269 -11.70 12.00 -8.05
CA GLU A 269 -10.42 12.69 -8.27
C GLU A 269 -9.55 12.98 -7.03
N LEU A 270 -8.24 12.87 -7.21
CA LEU A 270 -7.18 13.19 -6.26
C LEU A 270 -6.38 14.39 -6.78
N VAL A 271 -6.56 15.57 -6.17
CA VAL A 271 -5.81 16.77 -6.56
C VAL A 271 -4.73 17.09 -5.55
N ILE A 272 -3.49 16.77 -5.90
CA ILE A 272 -2.32 17.06 -5.08
C ILE A 272 -1.80 18.47 -5.38
N ASN A 273 -1.75 19.28 -4.34
CA ASN A 273 -1.15 20.61 -4.39
C ASN A 273 0.39 20.49 -4.54
N ASP A 274 0.88 20.71 -5.77
CA ASP A 274 2.31 20.96 -6.03
C ASP A 274 2.63 22.40 -5.58
N SER A 275 2.72 22.61 -4.26
CA SER A 275 3.21 23.86 -3.69
C SER A 275 4.70 23.97 -4.03
N LYS A 276 5.06 24.86 -4.96
CA LYS A 276 6.47 25.17 -5.31
C LYS A 276 7.31 25.65 -4.11
N ASN A 277 6.70 25.97 -2.96
CA ASN A 277 7.39 26.30 -1.72
C ASN A 277 7.41 25.06 -0.80
N VAL A 278 8.59 24.44 -0.76
CA VAL A 278 8.94 23.13 -0.20
C VAL A 278 9.12 23.16 1.34
N GLN A 279 8.21 23.82 2.08
CA GLN A 279 8.28 23.78 3.56
C GLN A 279 7.00 23.34 4.26
N ASP A 280 5.85 23.30 3.58
CA ASP A 280 4.64 22.73 4.15
C ASP A 280 4.38 21.34 3.55
N ASP A 281 4.62 20.28 4.33
CA ASP A 281 4.40 18.87 3.97
C ASP A 281 2.90 18.48 3.80
N ASN A 282 2.01 19.47 3.79
CA ASN A 282 0.58 19.27 3.78
C ASN A 282 0.08 18.88 2.38
N ILE A 283 -0.28 17.61 2.23
CA ILE A 283 -1.01 17.11 1.08
C ILE A 283 -2.49 17.32 1.32
N GLN A 284 -3.17 17.93 0.37
CA GLN A 284 -4.61 18.13 0.41
C GLN A 284 -5.26 17.32 -0.69
N PHE A 285 -6.47 16.83 -0.45
CA PHE A 285 -7.24 16.01 -1.37
C PHE A 285 -8.72 16.35 -1.22
N LEU A 286 -9.48 16.37 -2.30
CA LEU A 286 -10.94 16.57 -2.23
C LEU A 286 -11.64 15.22 -2.41
N LEU A 287 -12.40 14.80 -1.41
CA LEU A 287 -13.26 13.62 -1.46
C LEU A 287 -14.68 14.07 -1.84
N LEU A 288 -15.23 13.49 -2.91
CA LEU A 288 -16.64 13.66 -3.27
C LEU A 288 -17.43 12.44 -2.80
N SER A 289 -18.61 12.67 -2.21
CA SER A 289 -19.51 11.62 -1.76
C SER A 289 -20.98 11.98 -2.00
N LYS A 290 -21.79 11.02 -2.46
CA LYS A 290 -23.25 11.21 -2.59
C LYS A 290 -23.93 10.89 -1.28
N ASN A 291 -24.80 11.78 -0.81
CA ASN A 291 -25.41 11.69 0.49
C ASN A 291 -26.67 10.80 0.46
N ASN A 292 -26.52 9.48 0.59
CA ASN A 292 -27.69 8.60 0.55
C ASN A 292 -28.12 7.97 1.89
N GLU A 293 -27.30 7.86 2.94
CA GLU A 293 -27.77 7.21 4.20
C GLU A 293 -27.10 7.65 5.52
N LEU A 294 -26.23 8.68 5.54
CA LEU A 294 -25.43 9.01 6.72
C LEU A 294 -26.23 9.57 7.92
N GLU A 295 -27.42 10.13 7.70
CA GLU A 295 -28.17 10.82 8.77
C GLU A 295 -29.08 9.92 9.60
N LYS A 296 -29.36 8.68 9.18
CA LYS A 296 -30.22 7.76 9.94
C LYS A 296 -29.51 6.99 11.07
N LYS A 297 -28.20 7.18 11.28
CA LYS A 297 -27.39 6.34 12.18
C LYS A 297 -26.59 7.09 13.24
N ASN A 298 -26.97 8.31 13.60
CA ASN A 298 -26.42 8.97 14.79
C ASN A 298 -27.44 8.83 15.95
N PRO A 299 -27.34 7.82 16.84
CA PRO A 299 -28.36 7.55 17.85
C PRO A 299 -28.26 8.47 19.08
N GLU A 300 -27.38 9.47 19.09
CA GLU A 300 -27.16 10.37 20.23
C GLU A 300 -27.63 11.81 20.00
N ARG A 301 -28.26 12.12 18.86
CA ARG A 301 -29.00 13.37 18.74
C ARG A 301 -30.36 13.19 19.42
N ASN A 302 -30.49 13.71 20.63
CA ASN A 302 -31.75 13.74 21.37
C ASN A 302 -32.81 14.50 20.55
N ASP A 303 -33.69 13.75 19.91
CA ASP A 303 -34.86 14.20 19.16
C ASP A 303 -35.91 14.82 20.10
N ASN A 304 -35.67 16.06 20.55
CA ASN A 304 -36.70 16.90 21.18
C ASN A 304 -37.01 18.18 20.40
N ASP A 305 -36.34 18.41 19.25
CA ASP A 305 -36.72 19.49 18.34
C ASP A 305 -37.63 18.94 17.24
N ASN A 306 -38.93 19.17 17.43
CA ASN A 306 -40.02 18.87 16.49
C ASN A 306 -40.05 19.83 15.28
N ASP A 307 -38.89 20.17 14.72
CA ASP A 307 -38.85 20.95 13.48
C ASP A 307 -39.07 20.03 12.28
N ASN A 308 -40.28 20.12 11.72
CA ASN A 308 -40.77 19.41 10.53
C ASN A 308 -40.09 19.85 9.21
N ASP A 309 -38.84 20.30 9.24
CA ASP A 309 -38.07 20.59 8.04
C ASP A 309 -37.53 19.28 7.46
N ASN A 310 -38.43 18.52 6.82
CA ASN A 310 -38.15 17.41 5.91
C ASN A 310 -37.53 17.94 4.59
N ASP A 311 -36.54 18.83 4.67
CA ASP A 311 -35.70 19.14 3.53
C ASP A 311 -34.76 17.95 3.34
N ASP A 312 -35.24 17.00 2.56
CA ASP A 312 -34.54 15.77 2.15
C ASP A 312 -33.32 16.18 1.29
N GLN A 313 -32.23 16.57 1.97
CA GLN A 313 -30.98 17.04 1.35
C GLN A 313 -30.20 15.87 0.72
N SER A 314 -30.78 15.32 -0.35
CA SER A 314 -30.19 14.41 -1.32
C SER A 314 -29.18 15.14 -2.22
N GLY A 315 -28.23 15.83 -1.60
CA GLY A 315 -27.18 16.59 -2.27
C GLY A 315 -25.84 15.86 -2.33
N TRP A 316 -24.93 16.36 -3.18
CA TRP A 316 -23.54 15.91 -3.16
C TRP A 316 -22.77 16.59 -2.04
N ARG A 317 -21.86 15.86 -1.38
CA ARG A 317 -20.97 16.35 -0.32
C ARG A 317 -19.51 16.33 -0.77
N PHE A 318 -18.81 17.46 -0.62
CA PHE A 318 -17.37 17.57 -0.86
C PHE A 318 -16.66 17.70 0.48
N SER A 319 -15.78 16.75 0.78
CA SER A 319 -14.92 16.78 1.95
C SER A 319 -13.51 17.14 1.51
N LEU A 320 -13.00 18.31 1.91
CA LEU A 320 -11.59 18.62 1.75
C LEU A 320 -10.83 17.88 2.85
N LEU A 321 -10.05 16.89 2.45
CA LEU A 321 -9.19 16.09 3.29
C LEU A 321 -7.76 16.66 3.25
N LYS A 322 -7.07 16.63 4.38
CA LYS A 322 -5.69 17.09 4.53
C LYS A 322 -4.87 15.98 5.19
N SER A 323 -3.67 15.73 4.71
CA SER A 323 -2.71 14.83 5.34
C SER A 323 -1.36 15.52 5.40
N GLU A 324 -0.70 15.47 6.56
CA GLU A 324 0.66 16.00 6.72
C GLU A 324 1.73 15.10 6.06
N ASN A 325 1.38 13.87 5.67
CA ASN A 325 2.29 12.93 5.03
C ASN A 325 1.60 12.12 3.92
N ILE A 326 2.35 11.62 2.92
CA ILE A 326 1.81 10.70 1.89
C ILE A 326 1.21 9.44 2.55
N TYR A 327 1.76 9.06 3.69
CA TYR A 327 1.31 7.94 4.53
C TYR A 327 0.79 8.41 5.90
N GLY A 328 0.23 9.62 5.95
CA GLY A 328 -0.18 10.31 7.19
C GLY A 328 -1.66 10.19 7.54
N LYS A 329 -2.01 10.63 8.74
CA LYS A 329 -3.40 10.79 9.19
C LYS A 329 -4.11 11.77 8.25
N ILE A 330 -5.22 11.31 7.68
CA ILE A 330 -6.11 12.16 6.88
C ILE A 330 -7.09 12.84 7.83
N GLU A 331 -7.10 14.15 7.84
CA GLU A 331 -8.00 15.00 8.59
C GLU A 331 -8.99 15.66 7.63
N GLN A 332 -10.29 15.56 7.94
CA GLN A 332 -11.30 16.32 7.24
C GLN A 332 -11.20 17.79 7.68
N SER A 333 -10.81 18.65 6.74
CA SER A 333 -10.64 20.09 7.00
C SER A 333 -11.93 20.88 6.77
N THR A 334 -12.68 20.58 5.71
CA THR A 334 -13.92 21.31 5.37
C THR A 334 -14.93 20.39 4.70
N LEU A 335 -16.22 20.62 4.91
CA LEU A 335 -17.34 19.94 4.25
C LEU A 335 -18.20 20.95 3.49
N PHE A 336 -18.55 20.63 2.25
CA PHE A 336 -19.43 21.44 1.41
C PHE A 336 -20.59 20.61 0.89
N TYR A 337 -21.72 21.26 0.66
CA TYR A 337 -22.94 20.64 0.16
C TYR A 337 -23.33 21.29 -1.17
N LEU A 338 -23.64 20.48 -2.18
CA LEU A 338 -24.29 20.94 -3.38
C LEU A 338 -25.77 20.60 -3.32
N ASN A 339 -26.60 21.63 -3.38
CA ASN A 339 -28.07 21.52 -3.39
C ASN A 339 -28.64 20.96 -4.72
N LYS A 340 -27.83 20.39 -5.61
CA LYS A 340 -28.30 19.81 -6.88
C LYS A 340 -27.94 18.34 -6.97
N ASP A 341 -28.94 17.50 -7.24
CA ASP A 341 -28.75 16.10 -7.60
C ASP A 341 -28.27 16.01 -9.06
N ILE A 342 -26.95 16.13 -9.24
CA ILE A 342 -26.32 16.02 -10.55
C ILE A 342 -25.89 14.55 -10.73
N ASN A 343 -26.26 13.92 -11.85
CA ASN A 343 -25.69 12.62 -12.22
C ASN A 343 -24.28 12.83 -12.77
N LEU A 344 -23.30 12.93 -11.87
CA LEU A 344 -21.91 13.20 -12.20
C LEU A 344 -21.29 12.05 -13.01
N ASN A 345 -20.65 12.41 -14.11
CA ASN A 345 -19.83 11.53 -14.94
C ASN A 345 -18.34 11.69 -14.62
N SER A 346 -17.89 12.93 -14.46
CA SER A 346 -16.52 13.26 -14.07
C SER A 346 -16.48 14.58 -13.31
N PHE A 347 -15.39 14.85 -12.60
CA PHE A 347 -15.06 16.18 -12.11
C PHE A 347 -13.56 16.43 -12.29
N SER A 348 -13.17 17.70 -12.36
CA SER A 348 -11.77 18.13 -12.37
C SER A 348 -11.57 19.32 -11.41
N ILE A 349 -10.42 19.38 -10.74
CA ILE A 349 -10.04 20.55 -9.92
C ILE A 349 -8.73 21.14 -10.43
N GLN A 350 -8.74 22.44 -10.67
CA GLN A 350 -7.55 23.18 -11.07
C GLN A 350 -7.26 24.29 -10.06
N LYS A 351 -5.99 24.37 -9.64
CA LYS A 351 -5.54 25.51 -8.85
C LYS A 351 -5.31 26.71 -9.77
N LEU A 352 -5.94 27.83 -9.44
CA LEU A 352 -5.74 29.10 -10.15
C LEU A 352 -4.58 29.88 -9.54
N GLU A 353 -4.66 30.12 -8.22
CA GLU A 353 -3.72 30.96 -7.48
C GLU A 353 -3.53 30.40 -6.06
N LYS A 354 -2.77 31.12 -5.22
CA LYS A 354 -2.68 30.80 -3.79
C LYS A 354 -4.09 30.82 -3.19
N ASN A 355 -4.54 29.66 -2.70
CA ASN A 355 -5.84 29.45 -2.06
C ASN A 355 -7.08 29.59 -2.97
N LYS A 356 -6.93 29.71 -4.30
CA LYS A 356 -8.07 29.74 -5.24
C LYS A 356 -8.06 28.52 -6.15
N TYR A 357 -9.19 27.85 -6.26
CA TYR A 357 -9.37 26.65 -7.07
C TYR A 357 -10.62 26.78 -7.93
N LEU A 358 -10.59 26.23 -9.13
CA LEU A 358 -11.78 25.92 -9.91
C LEU A 358 -12.12 24.46 -9.71
N LEU A 359 -13.35 24.21 -9.31
CA LEU A 359 -13.97 22.89 -9.31
C LEU A 359 -14.92 22.83 -10.50
N PHE A 360 -14.64 21.93 -11.43
CA PHE A 360 -15.48 21.66 -12.58
C PHE A 360 -16.13 20.29 -12.40
N LEU A 361 -17.45 20.25 -12.54
CA LEU A 361 -18.25 19.04 -12.47
C LEU A 361 -18.89 18.79 -13.84
N SER A 362 -18.77 17.59 -14.38
CA SER A 362 -19.43 17.15 -15.61
C SER A 362 -20.51 16.12 -15.30
N GLY A 363 -21.74 16.34 -15.75
CA GLY A 363 -22.83 15.37 -15.72
C GLY A 363 -22.83 14.42 -16.92
N LYS A 364 -23.67 13.37 -16.86
CA LYS A 364 -23.86 12.38 -17.94
C LYS A 364 -24.32 12.99 -19.28
N ASN A 365 -25.01 14.13 -19.26
CA ASN A 365 -25.55 14.78 -20.46
C ASN A 365 -24.66 15.93 -20.96
N CYS A 366 -23.33 15.86 -20.75
CA CYS A 366 -22.40 16.99 -20.96
C CYS A 366 -22.79 18.28 -20.23
N GLU A 367 -23.65 18.20 -19.22
CA GLU A 367 -23.91 19.32 -18.32
C GLU A 367 -22.65 19.64 -17.54
N TYR A 368 -22.35 20.91 -17.33
CA TYR A 368 -21.23 21.26 -16.48
C TYR A 368 -21.54 22.36 -15.48
N PHE A 369 -20.86 22.26 -14.34
CA PHE A 369 -20.97 23.19 -13.23
C PHE A 369 -19.56 23.60 -12.81
N ILE A 370 -19.38 24.90 -12.63
CA ILE A 370 -18.08 25.49 -12.32
C ILE A 370 -18.24 26.27 -11.03
N TYR A 371 -17.41 25.93 -10.07
CA TYR A 371 -17.34 26.57 -8.78
C TYR A 371 -15.94 27.13 -8.58
N GLN A 372 -15.85 28.32 -8.03
CA GLN A 372 -14.62 28.84 -7.48
C GLN A 372 -14.58 28.53 -5.99
N TYR A 373 -13.51 27.89 -5.54
CA TYR A 373 -13.25 27.68 -4.13
C TYR A 373 -12.12 28.57 -3.66
N ASN A 374 -12.41 29.44 -2.69
CA ASN A 374 -11.47 30.29 -1.98
C ASN A 374 -11.19 29.66 -0.59
N TYR A 375 -10.06 28.97 -0.46
CA TYR A 375 -9.66 28.33 0.80
C TYR A 375 -9.35 29.40 1.88
N PRO A 376 -9.80 29.22 3.14
CA PRO A 376 -10.52 28.04 3.66
C PRO A 376 -12.06 28.11 3.62
N ASN A 377 -12.67 29.23 3.24
CA ASN A 377 -13.99 29.57 3.77
C ASN A 377 -15.14 29.71 2.76
N GLU A 378 -14.89 29.77 1.45
CA GLU A 378 -15.98 30.10 0.52
C GLU A 378 -15.94 29.30 -0.79
N ILE A 379 -17.03 28.60 -1.11
CA ILE A 379 -17.31 28.12 -2.46
C ILE A 379 -18.31 29.09 -3.09
N ILE A 380 -17.90 29.71 -4.19
CA ILE A 380 -18.71 30.59 -5.02
C ILE A 380 -19.09 29.80 -6.27
N PHE A 381 -20.37 29.57 -6.48
CA PHE A 381 -20.84 29.04 -7.76
C PHE A 381 -20.63 30.11 -8.85
N LEU A 382 -19.85 29.78 -9.88
CA LEU A 382 -19.56 30.71 -10.96
C LEU A 382 -20.60 30.58 -12.07
N GLN A 383 -20.80 29.34 -12.56
CA GLN A 383 -21.62 29.10 -13.73
C GLN A 383 -22.12 27.65 -13.77
N ALA A 384 -23.33 27.47 -14.29
CA ALA A 384 -23.78 26.19 -14.84
C ALA A 384 -24.16 26.44 -16.28
N SER A 385 -23.85 25.48 -17.13
CA SER A 385 -24.29 25.49 -18.51
C SER A 385 -24.70 24.08 -18.87
N THR A 386 -25.84 23.99 -19.52
CA THR A 386 -26.29 22.78 -20.20
C THR A 386 -26.02 22.98 -21.68
N PHE A 387 -25.36 22.02 -22.31
CA PHE A 387 -25.30 22.02 -23.77
C PHE A 387 -26.73 21.89 -24.32
N ASN A 388 -27.28 22.99 -24.83
CA ASN A 388 -28.48 22.98 -25.66
C ASN A 388 -28.11 22.48 -27.07
N ASN A 389 -27.48 21.32 -27.18
CA ASN A 389 -27.24 20.70 -28.48
C ASN A 389 -28.28 19.62 -28.71
N ALA A 390 -29.25 19.93 -29.58
CA ALA A 390 -30.19 18.97 -30.15
C ALA A 390 -29.47 17.77 -30.84
N ASP A 391 -28.16 17.89 -31.10
CA ASP A 391 -27.33 16.90 -31.77
C ASP A 391 -26.66 15.88 -30.83
N LEU A 392 -26.66 16.10 -29.51
CA LEU A 392 -26.14 15.11 -28.56
C LEU A 392 -27.19 14.02 -28.34
N LYS A 393 -27.11 12.95 -29.15
CA LYS A 393 -27.87 11.71 -28.89
C LYS A 393 -27.49 11.15 -27.52
N ASN A 394 -28.42 10.41 -26.91
CA ASN A 394 -28.32 9.83 -25.56
C ASN A 394 -27.06 8.97 -25.28
N ASP A 395 -26.29 8.59 -26.31
CA ASP A 395 -25.10 7.73 -26.19
C ASP A 395 -23.77 8.49 -26.28
N THR A 396 -23.78 9.81 -26.07
CA THR A 396 -22.55 10.62 -26.18
C THR A 396 -21.72 10.51 -24.89
N LEU A 397 -20.58 9.82 -24.95
CA LEU A 397 -19.60 9.81 -23.87
C LEU A 397 -18.86 11.15 -23.84
N CYS A 398 -18.92 11.85 -22.70
CA CYS A 398 -18.44 13.23 -22.55
C CYS A 398 -17.47 13.35 -21.39
N ILE A 399 -16.28 13.90 -21.64
CA ILE A 399 -15.24 14.10 -20.63
C ILE A 399 -14.74 15.52 -20.76
N SER A 400 -14.57 16.18 -19.62
CA SER A 400 -14.01 17.52 -19.56
C SER A 400 -12.91 17.57 -18.52
N LYS A 401 -11.83 18.28 -18.83
CA LYS A 401 -10.70 18.49 -17.93
C LYS A 401 -10.27 19.95 -17.97
N ILE A 402 -10.04 20.54 -16.81
CA ILE A 402 -9.42 21.88 -16.72
C ILE A 402 -7.90 21.73 -16.79
N ILE A 403 -7.25 22.58 -17.57
CA ILE A 403 -5.80 22.71 -17.65
C ILE A 403 -5.46 24.19 -17.68
N ASP A 404 -4.77 24.66 -16.65
CA ASP A 404 -4.50 26.08 -16.43
C ASP A 404 -5.81 26.89 -16.39
N SER A 405 -6.03 27.80 -17.35
CA SER A 405 -7.29 28.52 -17.52
C SER A 405 -8.21 27.87 -18.54
N GLN A 406 -7.85 26.75 -19.17
CA GLN A 406 -8.61 26.18 -20.28
C GLN A 406 -9.45 24.97 -19.86
N ILE A 407 -10.68 24.87 -20.36
CA ILE A 407 -11.49 23.65 -20.25
C ILE A 407 -11.41 22.92 -21.57
N ILE A 408 -10.86 21.72 -21.53
CA ILE A 408 -10.81 20.82 -22.67
C ILE A 408 -11.91 19.80 -22.49
N GLN A 409 -12.88 19.82 -23.38
CA GLN A 409 -13.95 18.85 -23.43
C GLN A 409 -13.76 17.98 -24.66
N ALA A 410 -13.76 16.67 -24.50
CA ALA A 410 -13.91 15.78 -25.64
C ALA A 410 -15.13 14.89 -25.49
N TYR A 411 -15.70 14.55 -26.64
CA TYR A 411 -16.88 13.72 -26.73
C TYR A 411 -16.84 12.82 -27.94
N TYR A 412 -17.42 11.63 -27.79
CA TYR A 412 -17.59 10.67 -28.87
C TYR A 412 -19.02 10.72 -29.39
N SER A 413 -19.20 11.12 -30.64
CA SER A 413 -20.54 11.22 -31.26
C SER A 413 -20.48 10.82 -32.72
N GLY A 414 -21.36 9.91 -33.12
CA GLY A 414 -21.50 9.48 -34.51
C GLY A 414 -20.23 8.85 -35.10
N GLY A 415 -19.45 8.11 -34.30
CA GLY A 415 -18.21 7.48 -34.76
C GLY A 415 -16.97 8.37 -34.68
N LEU A 416 -17.11 9.64 -34.27
CA LEU A 416 -16.01 10.60 -34.27
C LEU A 416 -15.73 11.15 -32.88
N PHE A 417 -14.44 11.32 -32.56
CA PHE A 417 -14.00 12.10 -31.42
C PHE A 417 -13.85 13.58 -31.78
N LYS A 418 -14.55 14.41 -31.03
CA LYS A 418 -14.49 15.86 -31.14
C LYS A 418 -13.89 16.43 -29.86
N VAL A 419 -13.10 17.50 -29.97
CA VAL A 419 -12.58 18.25 -28.82
C VAL A 419 -12.97 19.71 -28.97
N ARG A 420 -13.37 20.31 -27.85
CA ARG A 420 -13.70 21.72 -27.70
C ARG A 420 -12.85 22.30 -26.59
N ILE A 421 -12.31 23.50 -26.81
CA ILE A 421 -11.46 24.18 -25.83
C ILE A 421 -12.09 25.52 -25.48
N TRP A 422 -12.32 25.73 -24.19
CA TRP A 422 -12.78 26.98 -23.61
C TRP A 422 -11.61 27.64 -22.89
N ASN A 423 -11.52 28.97 -22.90
CA ASN A 423 -10.67 29.71 -21.99
C ASN A 423 -11.51 30.33 -20.88
N TYR A 424 -11.06 30.18 -19.65
CA TYR A 424 -11.54 30.92 -18.52
C TYR A 424 -10.79 32.24 -18.43
N ASN A 425 -11.50 33.34 -18.63
CA ASN A 425 -10.97 34.66 -18.36
C ASN A 425 -11.06 34.93 -16.85
N LEU A 426 -9.91 34.91 -16.17
CA LEU A 426 -9.78 35.16 -14.73
C LEU A 426 -10.22 36.56 -14.29
N ILE A 427 -10.21 37.53 -15.20
CA ILE A 427 -10.55 38.92 -14.89
C ILE A 427 -12.07 39.07 -14.83
N ASP A 428 -12.74 38.52 -15.84
CA ASP A 428 -14.18 38.73 -16.04
C ASP A 428 -15.04 37.58 -15.48
N ASN A 429 -14.40 36.50 -15.01
CA ASN A 429 -15.04 35.25 -14.59
C ASN A 429 -15.99 34.68 -15.66
N GLN A 430 -15.62 34.83 -16.94
CA GLN A 430 -16.37 34.33 -18.09
C GLN A 430 -15.59 33.26 -18.85
N PHE A 431 -16.31 32.42 -19.58
CA PHE A 431 -15.75 31.42 -20.47
C PHE A 431 -15.92 31.83 -21.91
N ASP A 432 -14.80 31.96 -22.62
CA ASP A 432 -14.76 32.20 -24.06
C ASP A 432 -14.42 30.90 -24.78
N ILE A 433 -15.05 30.65 -25.93
CA ILE A 433 -14.69 29.51 -26.77
C ILE A 433 -13.42 29.88 -27.53
N LEU A 434 -12.32 29.14 -27.32
CA LEU A 434 -11.09 29.30 -28.10
C LEU A 434 -11.09 28.45 -29.37
N LEU A 435 -11.78 27.31 -29.32
CA LEU A 435 -11.76 26.34 -30.41
C LEU A 435 -13.03 25.50 -30.38
N GLU A 436 -13.86 25.64 -31.40
CA GLU A 436 -15.08 24.86 -31.59
C GLU A 436 -14.93 23.85 -32.75
N ASP A 437 -15.36 22.60 -32.49
CA ASP A 437 -15.66 21.57 -33.50
C ASP A 437 -14.60 21.31 -34.59
N LYS A 438 -13.30 21.45 -34.29
CA LYS A 438 -12.31 20.83 -35.17
C LYS A 438 -12.47 19.32 -35.05
N LYS A 439 -12.77 18.67 -36.19
CA LYS A 439 -12.60 17.23 -36.35
C LYS A 439 -11.10 16.92 -36.24
N ILE A 440 -10.62 16.80 -35.02
CA ILE A 440 -9.19 16.57 -34.74
C ILE A 440 -8.78 15.18 -35.23
N PHE A 441 -9.73 14.26 -35.26
CA PHE A 441 -9.56 12.89 -35.73
C PHE A 441 -10.49 12.63 -36.91
N ASN A 442 -10.13 13.15 -38.10
CA ASN A 442 -10.90 12.91 -39.33
C ASN A 442 -10.92 11.43 -39.74
N ASN A 443 -9.96 10.63 -39.26
CA ASN A 443 -9.75 9.22 -39.61
C ASN A 443 -9.48 8.34 -38.39
N LEU A 444 -10.09 8.61 -37.23
CA LEU A 444 -10.30 7.53 -36.25
C LEU A 444 -11.40 6.61 -36.78
N ASP A 445 -11.15 6.03 -37.95
CA ASP A 445 -12.05 5.06 -38.52
C ASP A 445 -11.80 3.75 -37.77
N PHE A 446 -12.69 3.47 -36.82
CA PHE A 446 -12.70 2.19 -36.11
C PHE A 446 -12.84 1.01 -37.09
N SER A 447 -13.24 1.25 -38.34
CA SER A 447 -13.20 0.25 -39.41
C SER A 447 -11.79 -0.26 -39.71
N LEU A 448 -10.71 0.49 -39.43
CA LEU A 448 -9.32 0.03 -39.61
C LEU A 448 -8.81 -0.86 -38.46
N LEU A 449 -9.47 -0.85 -37.30
CA LEU A 449 -9.30 -1.90 -36.28
C LEU A 449 -9.99 -3.22 -36.69
N ASN A 450 -10.86 -3.16 -37.70
CA ASN A 450 -11.63 -4.28 -38.22
C ASN A 450 -10.85 -5.11 -39.25
N HIS A 451 -9.60 -4.75 -39.57
CA HIS A 451 -8.99 -5.22 -40.80
C HIS A 451 -8.30 -6.60 -40.73
N ASN A 452 -8.32 -7.33 -39.62
CA ASN A 452 -7.87 -8.75 -39.61
C ASN A 452 -8.44 -9.63 -38.48
N ASP A 453 -9.08 -9.09 -37.45
CA ASP A 453 -9.67 -9.88 -36.36
C ASP A 453 -11.06 -9.31 -35.99
N GLU A 454 -12.02 -10.20 -35.70
CA GLU A 454 -13.43 -9.95 -35.40
C GLU A 454 -13.67 -8.95 -34.22
N ILE A 455 -13.58 -7.64 -34.49
CA ILE A 455 -14.02 -6.58 -33.56
C ILE A 455 -15.24 -5.89 -34.15
N GLU A 456 -16.34 -6.62 -34.31
CA GLU A 456 -17.62 -6.05 -34.79
C GLU A 456 -18.29 -5.10 -33.77
N ASP A 457 -17.77 -4.94 -32.54
CA ASP A 457 -18.40 -4.13 -31.49
C ASP A 457 -17.37 -3.29 -30.70
N PHE A 458 -16.72 -2.32 -31.34
CA PHE A 458 -15.96 -1.30 -30.59
C PHE A 458 -16.93 -0.29 -29.96
N ASN A 459 -17.42 -0.61 -28.76
CA ASN A 459 -18.19 0.31 -27.93
C ASN A 459 -17.32 0.71 -26.71
N PRO A 460 -16.82 1.96 -26.64
CA PRO A 460 -15.96 2.36 -25.54
C PRO A 460 -16.76 2.35 -24.22
N THR A 461 -16.33 1.55 -23.26
CA THR A 461 -16.92 1.47 -21.91
C THR A 461 -16.43 2.57 -20.99
N SER A 462 -15.21 3.06 -21.26
CA SER A 462 -14.59 4.16 -20.55
C SER A 462 -13.66 4.92 -21.50
N LEU A 463 -13.48 6.19 -21.20
CA LEU A 463 -12.59 7.10 -21.89
C LEU A 463 -11.91 7.93 -20.80
N GLU A 464 -10.68 8.34 -21.07
CA GLU A 464 -9.93 9.25 -20.21
C GLU A 464 -9.04 10.12 -21.06
N ILE A 465 -8.91 11.37 -20.64
CA ILE A 465 -8.18 12.39 -21.37
C ILE A 465 -7.29 13.11 -20.39
N SER A 466 -6.05 13.32 -20.81
CA SER A 466 -5.18 14.27 -20.12
C SER A 466 -4.43 15.08 -21.15
N ALA A 467 -4.21 16.35 -20.83
CA ALA A 467 -3.41 17.21 -21.67
C ALA A 467 -2.40 18.00 -20.86
N ILE A 468 -1.53 18.71 -21.57
CA ILE A 468 -0.64 19.69 -20.99
C ILE A 468 -0.35 20.78 -22.01
N ASN A 469 -0.40 22.03 -21.56
CA ASN A 469 -0.04 23.18 -22.38
C ASN A 469 1.49 23.38 -22.37
N GLN A 470 2.09 23.48 -23.55
CA GLN A 470 3.49 23.83 -23.74
C GLN A 470 3.59 25.16 -24.46
N ASN A 471 4.29 26.12 -23.86
CA ASN A 471 4.71 27.33 -24.55
C ASN A 471 5.89 27.01 -25.45
N ILE A 472 5.65 26.92 -26.76
CA ILE A 472 6.70 26.55 -27.71
C ILE A 472 7.39 27.78 -28.27
N LYS A 473 6.67 28.89 -28.44
CA LYS A 473 7.15 30.23 -28.85
C LYS A 473 6.22 31.29 -28.25
N GLN A 474 6.64 32.57 -28.24
CA GLN A 474 5.93 33.66 -27.54
C GLN A 474 4.43 33.81 -27.90
N ASN A 475 3.96 33.30 -29.04
CA ASN A 475 2.57 33.43 -29.50
C ASN A 475 1.90 32.10 -29.92
N SER A 476 2.49 30.93 -29.64
CA SER A 476 1.85 29.65 -29.96
C SER A 476 1.91 28.64 -28.82
N HIS A 477 0.74 28.12 -28.48
CA HIS A 477 0.54 27.08 -27.49
C HIS A 477 0.47 25.74 -28.19
N LYS A 478 1.35 24.80 -27.82
CA LYS A 478 1.20 23.39 -28.21
C LYS A 478 0.51 22.67 -27.08
N LEU A 479 -0.69 22.17 -27.36
CA LEU A 479 -1.44 21.33 -26.47
C LEU A 479 -1.16 19.87 -26.83
N THR A 480 -0.52 19.12 -25.93
CA THR A 480 -0.35 17.68 -26.09
C THR A 480 -1.49 16.97 -25.36
N LEU A 481 -2.24 16.14 -26.09
CA LEU A 481 -3.36 15.33 -25.63
C LEU A 481 -2.97 13.85 -25.63
N PHE A 482 -3.23 13.16 -24.52
CA PHE A 482 -3.25 11.71 -24.47
C PHE A 482 -4.70 11.27 -24.25
N LEU A 483 -5.20 10.43 -25.16
CA LEU A 483 -6.50 9.78 -25.05
C LEU A 483 -6.30 8.30 -24.75
N ALA A 484 -6.97 7.77 -23.74
CA ALA A 484 -7.10 6.33 -23.55
C ALA A 484 -8.56 5.92 -23.43
N THR A 485 -8.92 4.78 -24.00
CA THR A 485 -10.28 4.25 -23.94
C THR A 485 -10.25 2.73 -23.76
N SER A 486 -11.20 2.19 -22.99
CA SER A 486 -11.40 0.75 -22.85
C SER A 486 -12.63 0.32 -23.65
N ASN A 487 -12.59 -0.88 -24.23
CA ASN A 487 -13.77 -1.53 -24.81
C ASN A 487 -14.42 -2.55 -23.85
N ASN A 488 -15.45 -3.25 -24.31
CA ASN A 488 -16.14 -4.32 -23.58
C ASN A 488 -15.27 -5.56 -23.32
N LYS A 489 -14.18 -5.76 -24.08
CA LYS A 489 -13.23 -6.86 -23.93
C LYS A 489 -12.09 -6.53 -22.95
N ASN A 490 -12.21 -5.42 -22.21
CA ASN A 490 -11.16 -4.89 -21.34
C ASN A 490 -9.84 -4.65 -22.10
N GLU A 491 -9.90 -4.22 -23.35
CA GLU A 491 -8.72 -3.80 -24.09
C GLU A 491 -8.63 -2.28 -24.06
N ILE A 492 -7.46 -1.76 -23.70
CA ILE A 492 -7.24 -0.32 -23.59
C ILE A 492 -6.42 0.15 -24.77
N PHE A 493 -6.96 1.15 -25.45
CA PHE A 493 -6.35 1.78 -26.62
C PHE A 493 -5.92 3.20 -26.26
N GLY A 494 -4.75 3.59 -26.75
CA GLY A 494 -4.16 4.91 -26.54
C GLY A 494 -3.83 5.60 -27.86
N THR A 495 -3.86 6.92 -27.85
CA THR A 495 -3.30 7.77 -28.91
C THR A 495 -2.80 9.09 -28.32
N LEU A 496 -1.82 9.70 -28.98
CA LEU A 496 -1.25 10.97 -28.59
C LEU A 496 -1.40 11.97 -29.73
N LYS A 497 -2.02 13.11 -29.45
CA LYS A 497 -2.19 14.19 -30.43
C LYS A 497 -1.56 15.48 -29.94
N SER A 498 -0.86 16.16 -30.83
CA SER A 498 -0.37 17.49 -30.59
C SER A 498 -1.18 18.50 -31.39
N LEU A 499 -1.79 19.47 -30.70
CA LEU A 499 -2.53 20.57 -31.31
C LEU A 499 -1.72 21.85 -31.17
N ILE A 500 -1.60 22.61 -32.26
CA ILE A 500 -1.07 23.97 -32.22
C ILE A 500 -2.28 24.90 -32.15
N VAL A 501 -2.42 25.62 -31.05
CA VAL A 501 -3.43 26.65 -30.85
C VAL A 501 -2.76 27.98 -31.17
N ASN A 502 -3.12 28.56 -32.31
CA ASN A 502 -2.75 29.93 -32.67
C ASN A 502 -3.85 30.86 -32.16
N ASN A 503 -3.48 32.00 -31.58
CA ASN A 503 -4.45 33.05 -31.27
C ASN A 503 -5.07 33.53 -32.58
N GLU A 504 -6.40 33.66 -32.61
CA GLU A 504 -7.22 33.83 -33.82
C GLU A 504 -6.93 35.10 -34.63
N ASP A 505 -6.12 36.03 -34.11
CA ASP A 505 -5.85 37.33 -34.75
C ASP A 505 -5.04 37.27 -36.06
N GLU A 506 -4.50 36.11 -36.46
CA GLU A 506 -3.76 35.94 -37.74
C GLU A 506 -4.43 35.01 -38.77
N ILE A 507 -5.62 34.44 -38.50
CA ILE A 507 -6.30 33.48 -39.38
C ILE A 507 -7.42 34.15 -40.21
N ASN A 508 -7.13 35.30 -40.84
CA ASN A 508 -8.05 35.92 -41.80
C ASN A 508 -7.65 35.72 -43.27
N ASN A 509 -6.67 34.84 -43.54
CA ASN A 509 -6.36 34.40 -44.90
C ASN A 509 -6.70 32.91 -45.02
N GLU A 510 -7.95 32.63 -45.43
CA GLU A 510 -8.45 31.28 -45.76
C GLU A 510 -7.81 30.69 -47.04
N ASP A 511 -6.88 31.40 -47.69
CA ASP A 511 -6.26 30.96 -48.93
C ASP A 511 -5.01 30.09 -48.65
N GLU A 512 -5.20 28.79 -48.83
CA GLU A 512 -4.17 27.77 -49.09
C GLU A 512 -3.10 27.58 -48.00
N ILE A 513 -3.49 26.96 -46.88
CA ILE A 513 -2.57 26.04 -46.18
C ILE A 513 -2.34 24.86 -47.12
N ASN A 514 -1.29 24.96 -47.94
CA ASN A 514 -0.89 23.92 -48.88
C ASN A 514 -0.67 22.58 -48.16
N ASN A 515 -1.36 21.55 -48.64
CA ASN A 515 -1.41 20.16 -48.16
C ASN A 515 -0.06 19.40 -48.21
N GLU A 516 1.08 20.08 -48.34
CA GLU A 516 2.37 19.40 -48.58
C GLU A 516 2.96 18.72 -47.33
N ASP A 517 2.50 19.06 -46.11
CA ASP A 517 2.97 18.41 -44.86
C ASP A 517 2.07 17.25 -44.37
N GLU A 518 1.01 16.86 -45.09
CA GLU A 518 0.19 15.70 -44.70
C GLU A 518 0.89 14.35 -44.94
N THR A 519 1.90 14.29 -45.82
CA THR A 519 2.53 13.02 -46.22
C THR A 519 3.48 12.41 -45.18
N ASN A 520 3.85 13.16 -44.12
CA ASN A 520 4.66 12.64 -43.01
C ASN A 520 3.86 12.32 -41.73
N ARG A 521 2.53 12.48 -41.72
CA ARG A 521 1.67 12.13 -40.56
C ARG A 521 1.30 10.64 -40.52
N GLY A 522 2.25 9.77 -40.87
CA GLY A 522 2.00 8.38 -41.27
C GLY A 522 1.42 7.43 -40.22
N ASN A 523 1.29 7.80 -38.93
CA ASN A 523 0.65 6.95 -37.91
C ASN A 523 0.05 7.72 -36.72
N ASP A 524 0.07 9.07 -36.73
CA ASP A 524 -0.22 9.88 -35.53
C ASP A 524 -1.66 9.80 -35.04
N ASP A 525 -2.58 9.26 -35.83
CA ASP A 525 -4.01 9.20 -35.52
C ASP A 525 -4.54 7.78 -35.27
N LYS A 526 -3.68 6.76 -35.26
CA LYS A 526 -4.13 5.39 -35.01
C LYS A 526 -4.27 5.12 -33.51
N LEU A 527 -5.41 4.55 -33.10
CA LEU A 527 -5.55 3.95 -31.78
C LEU A 527 -4.69 2.69 -31.70
N VAL A 528 -3.80 2.65 -30.71
CA VAL A 528 -2.90 1.54 -30.47
C VAL A 528 -3.33 0.85 -29.18
N LYS A 529 -3.45 -0.48 -29.18
CA LYS A 529 -3.73 -1.24 -27.96
C LYS A 529 -2.54 -1.13 -27.02
N ILE A 530 -2.67 -0.34 -25.95
CA ILE A 530 -1.59 -0.03 -25.00
C ILE A 530 -1.61 -0.94 -23.78
N ALA A 531 -2.78 -1.49 -23.40
CA ALA A 531 -2.92 -2.29 -22.20
C ALA A 531 -4.18 -3.17 -22.24
N ILE A 532 -4.39 -3.92 -21.18
CA ILE A 532 -5.60 -4.70 -20.90
C ILE A 532 -6.09 -4.29 -19.51
N GLY A 533 -7.40 -4.07 -19.39
CA GLY A 533 -8.13 -3.71 -18.18
C GLY A 533 -9.29 -2.78 -18.48
N SER A 534 -9.73 -2.02 -17.49
CA SER A 534 -10.85 -1.08 -17.59
C SER A 534 -10.53 0.22 -16.88
N ASP A 535 -11.36 1.25 -17.11
CA ASP A 535 -11.26 2.55 -16.43
C ASP A 535 -9.85 3.16 -16.44
N PRO A 536 -9.29 3.42 -17.64
CA PRO A 536 -7.98 4.03 -17.75
C PRO A 536 -8.00 5.41 -17.07
N LYS A 537 -6.95 5.76 -16.33
CA LYS A 537 -6.69 7.09 -15.78
C LYS A 537 -5.37 7.62 -16.32
N ILE A 538 -5.28 8.90 -16.65
CA ILE A 538 -4.07 9.48 -17.23
C ILE A 538 -3.73 10.81 -16.54
N GLN A 539 -2.45 10.97 -16.22
CA GLN A 539 -1.87 12.19 -15.68
C GLN A 539 -0.67 12.62 -16.50
N LEU A 540 -0.67 13.88 -16.95
CA LEU A 540 0.48 14.52 -17.60
C LEU A 540 1.05 15.57 -16.65
N LYS A 541 2.37 15.56 -16.45
CA LYS A 541 3.08 16.60 -15.71
C LYS A 541 4.34 17.01 -16.46
N SER A 542 4.68 18.29 -16.40
CA SER A 542 5.95 18.80 -16.93
C SER A 542 6.95 19.08 -15.81
N LYS A 543 8.21 18.72 -16.03
CA LYS A 543 9.33 19.08 -15.16
C LYS A 543 10.58 19.24 -16.02
N ASN A 544 11.29 20.34 -15.84
CA ASN A 544 12.55 20.63 -16.55
C ASN A 544 12.40 20.47 -18.08
N ASN A 545 11.32 21.03 -18.65
CA ASN A 545 10.96 20.94 -20.07
C ASN A 545 10.71 19.52 -20.61
N LYS A 546 10.63 18.51 -19.74
CA LYS A 546 10.19 17.16 -20.09
C LYS A 546 8.74 16.98 -19.67
N ILE A 547 7.96 16.27 -20.48
CA ILE A 547 6.63 15.80 -20.11
C ILE A 547 6.75 14.36 -19.66
N PHE A 548 6.10 14.05 -18.56
CA PHE A 548 5.95 12.71 -18.03
C PHE A 548 4.47 12.33 -18.03
N ILE A 549 4.22 11.05 -18.29
CA ILE A 549 2.88 10.49 -18.39
C ILE A 549 2.79 9.32 -17.43
N LEU A 550 1.82 9.39 -16.52
CA LEU A 550 1.38 8.28 -15.70
C LEU A 550 0.02 7.84 -16.22
N TYR A 551 -0.03 6.60 -16.66
CA TYR A 551 -1.21 5.87 -17.03
C TYR A 551 -1.52 4.87 -15.92
N THR A 552 -2.78 4.69 -15.54
CA THR A 552 -3.21 3.59 -14.67
C THR A 552 -4.51 2.99 -15.16
N ASN A 553 -4.83 1.76 -14.79
CA ASN A 553 -6.11 1.13 -15.11
C ASN A 553 -6.47 0.05 -14.09
N ASN A 554 -7.77 -0.26 -14.01
CA ASN A 554 -8.34 -1.34 -13.22
C ASN A 554 -8.42 -2.63 -14.04
N ASN A 555 -8.78 -3.74 -13.39
CA ASN A 555 -8.97 -5.05 -14.02
C ASN A 555 -7.82 -5.48 -14.94
N GLY A 556 -6.61 -5.06 -14.57
CA GLY A 556 -5.38 -5.22 -15.31
C GLY A 556 -4.89 -6.66 -15.38
N TYR A 557 -3.68 -6.86 -15.88
CA TYR A 557 -3.02 -8.16 -15.85
C TYR A 557 -1.89 -8.17 -14.82
N VAL A 558 -1.46 -9.37 -14.43
CA VAL A 558 -0.39 -9.56 -13.47
C VAL A 558 0.86 -9.92 -14.22
N PHE A 559 1.87 -9.06 -14.09
CA PHE A 559 3.16 -9.27 -14.74
C PHE A 559 3.88 -10.47 -14.13
N PHE A 560 3.76 -10.65 -12.81
CA PHE A 560 4.47 -11.68 -12.05
C PHE A 560 3.56 -12.86 -11.70
N ASN A 561 3.08 -13.61 -12.69
CA ASN A 561 2.21 -14.75 -12.43
C ASN A 561 2.82 -16.07 -12.92
N ASP A 562 3.84 -16.58 -12.21
CA ASP A 562 4.15 -17.99 -12.40
C ASP A 562 4.65 -18.69 -11.13
N LYS A 563 3.82 -19.60 -10.62
CA LYS A 563 4.25 -20.76 -9.83
C LYS A 563 5.37 -21.58 -10.53
N ASN A 564 5.62 -21.39 -11.84
CA ASN A 564 6.66 -22.08 -12.62
C ASN A 564 7.91 -21.27 -13.00
N THR A 565 8.09 -20.00 -12.63
CA THR A 565 9.34 -19.23 -12.91
C THR A 565 10.56 -19.67 -12.10
N LYS A 566 10.58 -20.91 -11.61
CA LYS A 566 11.85 -21.61 -11.32
C LYS A 566 12.54 -22.11 -12.59
N ARG A 567 11.91 -21.97 -13.76
CA ARG A 567 12.54 -22.22 -15.06
C ARG A 567 13.30 -20.97 -15.49
N ALA A 568 14.62 -21.10 -15.66
CA ALA A 568 15.51 -19.99 -15.98
C ALA A 568 15.41 -19.49 -17.45
N ASP A 569 14.54 -20.09 -18.26
CA ASP A 569 14.47 -19.90 -19.72
C ASP A 569 13.23 -19.15 -20.22
N GLN A 570 12.23 -18.90 -19.38
CA GLN A 570 11.06 -18.09 -19.75
C GLN A 570 11.24 -16.64 -19.33
N LEU A 571 11.28 -15.74 -20.32
CA LEU A 571 11.35 -14.31 -20.08
C LEU A 571 9.93 -13.78 -19.82
N LEU A 572 9.82 -12.84 -18.87
CA LEU A 572 8.58 -12.08 -18.58
C LEU A 572 7.91 -11.52 -19.86
N CYS A 573 8.74 -11.28 -20.88
CA CYS A 573 8.39 -10.76 -22.19
C CYS A 573 7.53 -11.71 -23.05
N ASP A 574 7.46 -13.01 -22.73
CA ASP A 574 6.80 -14.02 -23.57
C ASP A 574 5.36 -14.33 -23.11
N HIS A 575 4.89 -13.71 -22.02
CA HIS A 575 3.54 -13.94 -21.48
C HIS A 575 2.48 -13.13 -22.25
N LYS A 576 1.35 -13.77 -22.56
CA LYS A 576 0.17 -13.08 -23.09
C LYS A 576 -0.59 -12.43 -21.92
N PRO A 577 -0.77 -11.10 -21.91
CA PRO A 577 -1.51 -10.45 -20.84
C PRO A 577 -2.99 -10.80 -20.93
N TYR A 578 -3.65 -10.92 -19.78
CA TYR A 578 -5.10 -11.15 -19.68
C TYR A 578 -5.66 -10.37 -18.48
N SER A 579 -6.89 -9.88 -18.61
CA SER A 579 -7.57 -9.08 -17.58
C SER A 579 -7.89 -9.95 -16.37
N ILE A 580 -7.50 -9.48 -15.18
CA ILE A 580 -7.78 -10.08 -13.88
C ILE A 580 -8.56 -9.04 -13.08
N PRO A 581 -9.75 -9.39 -12.55
CA PRO A 581 -10.55 -8.48 -11.74
C PRO A 581 -9.75 -7.86 -10.59
N ASP A 582 -10.04 -6.59 -10.34
CA ASP A 582 -9.44 -5.74 -9.33
C ASP A 582 -7.91 -5.69 -9.38
N VAL A 583 -7.23 -6.00 -10.48
CA VAL A 583 -5.78 -5.75 -10.58
C VAL A 583 -5.53 -4.34 -11.07
N ILE A 584 -4.71 -3.60 -10.34
CA ILE A 584 -4.32 -2.26 -10.69
C ILE A 584 -3.00 -2.32 -11.48
N ASN A 585 -2.98 -1.76 -12.69
CA ASN A 585 -1.76 -1.55 -13.46
C ASN A 585 -1.40 -0.06 -13.57
N TYR A 586 -0.13 0.21 -13.84
CA TYR A 586 0.33 1.52 -14.26
C TYR A 586 1.35 1.43 -15.39
N GLY A 587 1.43 2.52 -16.17
CA GLY A 587 2.46 2.82 -17.14
C GLY A 587 3.07 4.20 -16.85
N TRP A 588 4.38 4.32 -16.90
CA TRP A 588 5.14 5.50 -16.53
C TRP A 588 6.28 5.75 -17.51
N GLY A 589 6.38 6.96 -18.05
CA GLY A 589 7.49 7.30 -18.92
C GLY A 589 7.49 8.76 -19.34
N GLU A 590 8.60 9.19 -19.93
CA GLU A 590 8.67 10.47 -20.64
C GLU A 590 7.77 10.43 -21.88
N LEU A 591 7.27 11.58 -22.32
CA LEU A 591 6.45 11.72 -23.53
C LEU A 591 7.11 11.07 -24.75
N LYS A 592 8.42 11.26 -24.93
CA LYS A 592 9.17 10.64 -26.03
C LYS A 592 9.13 9.12 -25.99
N GLY A 593 9.14 8.54 -24.79
CA GLY A 593 9.02 7.10 -24.60
C GLY A 593 7.63 6.61 -25.01
N TRP A 594 6.58 7.36 -24.65
CA TRP A 594 5.22 7.07 -25.08
C TRP A 594 5.00 7.25 -26.59
N GLU A 595 5.57 8.29 -27.20
CA GLU A 595 5.56 8.47 -28.65
C GLU A 595 6.21 7.29 -29.37
N ALA A 596 7.39 6.86 -28.90
CA ALA A 596 8.09 5.69 -29.44
C ALA A 596 7.29 4.40 -29.25
N PHE A 597 6.67 4.22 -28.08
CA PHE A 597 5.82 3.07 -27.78
C PHE A 597 4.59 3.00 -28.69
N LEU A 598 3.84 4.09 -28.80
CA LEU A 598 2.65 4.17 -29.65
C LEU A 598 3.01 3.96 -31.13
N ALA A 599 4.11 4.53 -31.61
CA ALA A 599 4.55 4.35 -32.99
C ALA A 599 4.85 2.89 -33.37
N LYS A 600 5.24 2.03 -32.41
CA LYS A 600 5.46 0.59 -32.66
C LYS A 600 4.16 -0.17 -32.92
N GLY A 601 3.01 0.33 -32.45
CA GLY A 601 1.71 -0.32 -32.64
C GLY A 601 1.57 -1.69 -31.95
N LYS A 602 2.44 -2.02 -31.00
CA LYS A 602 2.49 -3.33 -30.35
C LYS A 602 1.79 -3.32 -29.00
N LEU A 603 1.21 -4.47 -28.66
CA LEU A 603 0.79 -4.73 -27.30
C LEU A 603 2.00 -4.63 -26.37
N PHE A 604 1.77 -4.03 -25.22
CA PHE A 604 2.79 -3.80 -24.22
C PHE A 604 3.62 -5.05 -23.85
N ASN A 605 4.90 -4.82 -23.52
CA ASN A 605 5.82 -5.81 -22.97
C ASN A 605 6.70 -5.20 -21.86
N PRO A 606 6.83 -5.83 -20.68
CA PRO A 606 7.62 -5.30 -19.55
C PRO A 606 9.12 -5.21 -19.78
N CYS A 607 9.58 -5.71 -20.91
CA CYS A 607 10.97 -5.64 -21.34
C CYS A 607 11.25 -4.42 -22.22
N GLU A 608 10.24 -3.57 -22.51
CA GLU A 608 10.47 -2.31 -23.18
C GLU A 608 11.02 -1.24 -22.21
N ASN A 609 12.08 -0.55 -22.63
CA ASN A 609 12.75 0.46 -21.81
C ASN A 609 12.14 1.87 -21.92
N ASP A 610 11.24 2.08 -22.88
CA ASP A 610 10.74 3.42 -23.22
C ASP A 610 9.65 3.89 -22.25
N VAL A 611 8.85 2.96 -21.74
CA VAL A 611 7.79 3.21 -20.75
C VAL A 611 7.77 2.03 -19.78
N TYR A 612 7.90 2.34 -18.49
CA TYR A 612 7.82 1.36 -17.41
C TYR A 612 6.37 1.00 -17.16
N PHE A 613 6.03 -0.29 -17.12
CA PHE A 613 4.72 -0.68 -16.61
C PHE A 613 4.86 -1.76 -15.54
N SER A 614 3.91 -1.77 -14.62
CA SER A 614 3.83 -2.81 -13.60
C SER A 614 2.42 -2.94 -13.03
N SER A 615 2.21 -3.99 -12.22
CA SER A 615 1.05 -4.11 -11.34
C SER A 615 1.37 -3.46 -10.00
N ILE A 616 0.42 -2.71 -9.45
CA ILE A 616 0.55 -2.10 -8.13
C ILE A 616 0.07 -3.08 -7.06
N MET A 617 -1.22 -3.44 -7.11
CA MET A 617 -1.92 -4.25 -6.10
C MET A 617 -3.33 -4.61 -6.57
N GLY A 618 -4.08 -5.34 -5.73
CA GLY A 618 -5.51 -5.55 -5.90
C GLY A 618 -6.37 -4.39 -5.39
N GLY A 619 -7.54 -4.15 -6.00
CA GLY A 619 -8.47 -3.07 -5.72
C GLY A 619 -8.97 -2.37 -6.99
N GLU A 620 -9.79 -1.33 -6.81
CA GLU A 620 -10.17 -0.43 -7.90
C GLU A 620 -9.55 0.94 -7.63
N ILE A 621 -8.73 1.44 -8.55
CA ILE A 621 -8.32 2.85 -8.57
C ILE A 621 -9.55 3.69 -8.85
N HIS A 622 -9.75 4.67 -7.98
CA HIS A 622 -10.71 5.76 -8.19
C HIS A 622 -10.01 6.99 -8.76
N SER A 623 -8.77 7.25 -8.32
CA SER A 623 -7.97 8.35 -8.86
C SER A 623 -6.47 8.14 -8.67
N THR A 624 -5.68 8.75 -9.56
CA THR A 624 -4.22 8.74 -9.54
C THR A 624 -3.69 10.14 -9.81
N SER A 625 -2.54 10.47 -9.22
CA SER A 625 -1.87 11.76 -9.35
C SER A 625 -0.35 11.61 -9.32
N LEU A 626 0.33 12.49 -10.04
CA LEU A 626 1.79 12.59 -10.08
C LEU A 626 2.27 13.74 -9.19
N LEU A 627 3.22 13.43 -8.30
CA LEU A 627 3.82 14.37 -7.36
C LEU A 627 5.34 14.39 -7.53
N TRP A 628 5.94 15.58 -7.68
CA TRP A 628 7.39 15.74 -7.63
C TRP A 628 7.83 16.14 -6.21
N LYS A 629 8.44 15.22 -5.47
CA LYS A 629 8.90 15.48 -4.09
C LYS A 629 10.27 14.86 -3.84
N ASN A 630 11.17 15.65 -3.23
CA ASN A 630 12.54 15.25 -2.90
C ASN A 630 13.29 14.70 -4.12
N ASP A 631 13.23 15.44 -5.23
CA ASP A 631 13.85 15.11 -6.52
C ASP A 631 13.46 13.75 -7.11
N LYS A 632 12.27 13.25 -6.75
CA LYS A 632 11.69 12.02 -7.29
C LYS A 632 10.25 12.24 -7.67
N TRP A 633 9.85 11.59 -8.77
CA TRP A 633 8.45 11.41 -9.09
C TRP A 633 7.84 10.38 -8.15
N ARG A 634 6.62 10.64 -7.70
CA ARG A 634 5.82 9.73 -6.89
C ARG A 634 4.45 9.61 -7.53
N SER A 635 3.99 8.37 -7.63
CA SER A 635 2.58 8.09 -7.87
C SER A 635 1.87 8.14 -6.53
N VAL A 636 0.72 8.81 -6.49
CA VAL A 636 -0.19 8.78 -5.36
C VAL A 636 -1.58 8.48 -5.91
N TYR A 637 -2.27 7.53 -5.31
CA TYR A 637 -3.56 7.07 -5.81
C TYR A 637 -4.51 6.78 -4.65
N VAL A 638 -5.80 6.90 -4.95
CA VAL A 638 -6.87 6.47 -4.07
C VAL A 638 -7.52 5.24 -4.66
N HIS A 639 -7.62 4.19 -3.86
CA HIS A 639 -8.21 2.92 -4.28
C HIS A 639 -9.15 2.37 -3.21
N THR A 640 -10.09 1.52 -3.63
CA THR A 640 -10.82 0.62 -2.72
C THR A 640 -9.97 -0.61 -2.46
N GLY A 641 -9.85 -1.01 -1.20
CA GLY A 641 -9.26 -2.30 -0.87
C GLY A 641 -10.15 -3.46 -1.32
N ALA A 642 -9.56 -4.53 -1.84
CA ALA A 642 -10.29 -5.76 -2.13
C ALA A 642 -10.51 -6.57 -0.84
N MET A 643 -11.76 -6.91 -0.55
CA MET A 643 -12.15 -7.78 0.56
C MET A 643 -12.56 -9.13 0.01
N HIS A 644 -11.60 -9.97 -0.38
CA HIS A 644 -11.92 -11.33 -0.75
C HIS A 644 -10.90 -12.34 -0.21
N PRO A 645 -11.33 -13.28 0.66
CA PRO A 645 -10.51 -14.41 1.10
C PRO A 645 -10.18 -15.40 -0.04
N GLU A 646 -10.86 -15.32 -1.18
CA GLU A 646 -10.65 -16.23 -2.32
C GLU A 646 -9.43 -15.87 -3.19
N TRP A 647 -8.80 -14.72 -2.92
CA TRP A 647 -7.60 -14.26 -3.63
C TRP A 647 -6.34 -15.05 -3.28
N GLU A 648 -6.39 -15.97 -2.31
CA GLU A 648 -5.31 -16.93 -2.03
C GLU A 648 -4.97 -17.82 -3.24
N SER A 649 -5.81 -17.84 -4.28
CA SER A 649 -5.55 -18.53 -5.55
C SER A 649 -4.90 -17.68 -6.65
N LEU A 650 -4.92 -16.34 -6.55
CA LEU A 650 -4.43 -15.42 -7.57
C LEU A 650 -3.03 -14.89 -7.21
N GLU A 651 -2.06 -15.20 -8.07
CA GLU A 651 -0.61 -15.00 -7.90
C GLU A 651 -0.16 -13.54 -8.10
N CYS A 652 -0.97 -12.57 -7.67
CA CYS A 652 -0.64 -11.14 -7.68
C CYS A 652 0.05 -10.74 -6.38
N PRO A 653 0.75 -9.60 -6.31
CA PRO A 653 0.97 -8.91 -5.04
C PRO A 653 -0.40 -8.67 -4.37
N ILE A 654 -0.68 -9.43 -3.32
CA ILE A 654 -1.97 -9.37 -2.61
C ILE A 654 -2.06 -8.00 -1.95
N PRO A 655 -3.09 -7.19 -2.23
CA PRO A 655 -3.30 -5.95 -1.48
C PRO A 655 -3.46 -6.28 -0.01
N LEU A 656 -3.01 -5.41 0.89
CA LEU A 656 -3.37 -5.54 2.29
C LEU A 656 -4.91 -5.56 2.36
N PRO A 657 -5.56 -6.60 2.91
CA PRO A 657 -7.01 -6.68 2.94
C PRO A 657 -7.55 -5.47 3.71
N PHE A 658 -8.28 -4.61 3.01
CA PHE A 658 -8.72 -3.33 3.54
C PHE A 658 -10.19 -3.10 3.21
N GLU A 659 -10.93 -2.61 4.20
CA GLU A 659 -12.30 -2.17 4.05
C GLU A 659 -12.35 -0.66 3.85
N GLY A 660 -12.74 -0.22 2.66
CA GLY A 660 -12.99 1.19 2.37
C GLY A 660 -11.93 1.79 1.47
N LEU A 661 -11.74 3.10 1.63
CA LEU A 661 -10.89 3.92 0.77
C LEU A 661 -9.49 4.05 1.37
N MET A 662 -8.47 3.85 0.54
CA MET A 662 -7.07 4.02 0.89
C MET A 662 -6.42 5.09 0.04
N LEU A 663 -5.64 5.96 0.67
CA LEU A 663 -4.64 6.78 0.00
C LEU A 663 -3.32 6.01 0.06
N ASN A 664 -2.68 5.82 -1.10
CA ASN A 664 -1.41 5.14 -1.18
C ASN A 664 -0.50 5.84 -2.19
N GLY A 665 0.77 5.46 -2.22
CA GLY A 665 1.73 6.00 -3.17
C GLY A 665 3.05 5.25 -3.16
N PHE A 666 3.84 5.44 -4.21
CA PHE A 666 5.19 4.88 -4.34
C PHE A 666 6.08 5.81 -5.18
N ASN A 667 7.40 5.67 -4.99
CA ASN A 667 8.37 6.37 -5.84
C ASN A 667 8.38 5.72 -7.23
N LEU A 668 8.32 6.55 -8.27
CA LEU A 668 8.50 6.14 -9.65
C LEU A 668 10.01 6.04 -9.95
N PRO A 669 10.41 5.17 -10.89
CA PRO A 669 11.81 4.96 -11.28
C PRO A 669 12.56 6.25 -11.68
#